data_AF-A0A928E7B4-F1
#
_entry.id   AF-A0A928E7B4-F1
#
_cell.length_a   1.000
_cell.length_b   1.000
_cell.length_c   1.000
_cell.angle_alpha   90.00
_cell.angle_beta   90.00
_cell.angle_gamma   90.00
#
_symmetry.space_group_name_H-M   'P 1'
#
loop_
_entity.id
_entity.type
_entity.pdbx_description
1 polymer ?
#
loop_
_entity_poly.entity_id
_entity_poly.type
_entity_poly.pdbx_seq_one_letter_code
_entity_poly.pdbx_strand_id
1 'polypeptide(L)'
;MAKMDEFLLEYYRRLHFRSMPIEQFVQFCSYVDAKDYNGNMKEWAESLLEKDPTTDEYIKNGELYVAKSLPDPEEVGGEYELNDDEWKKLFKAFQNTFRTMDANKNSFKHNDKANKFLERYFGDASKLFSHPTASPEAEAQIQLLQQLLIDNPGIEQRLQGYWNDDFSWKDLKDGLTSKKYNTDPKFLKNLQRVAGQIASDLMYDMDFRNNLKNVPSNLDLYAINDPDRFETAGINATKLDGFKMQYSELLREIYKNSKVQEVFVANDNSKISKKLTEAKSRIQYEDKQSDDYVPPEREDKLSLQEWVSEWWDTTYSEYLEKYVKLRGDRLYFSPHAKNIVAAIDKIKPKISPTEGLEKIVKQAGDIKDKIKSPTARKHFDWFTKTMGALSSTMPKAFAGALRNGRQMRALIEEMIMIAVRDGKVDEAKTAMEVMSVVKYGYTTSKIMDTLNKTDLTIFSDGKLSWNKDEGMKFVTAALDKSIKTAFMGIGYGITMVGNAINLSGSKFKGKRGRLESAQQAWEQQTLSTHQDIQDQQRADEATRDANQQTLDDMNTRLGINSTNIDTHRQNLALNEQRLQQKEEELQNKRQDLANLPNLLNDARQKQIDLTQQINQLNADILNTGNRVAFLSSEIGRLPNTDPLRNTYITELTYLNNVYMPHLNQQYTDLNTELTNVQNEINNIQNVLPVALNRDIRRLERSVQNRQRHVNRQDLRLNTWTDAQDTVNFLSQRITKRNEVLASWNDDHKDKYKELMAYWDKLETGRNTHMGEMYSWMPGKKKDAQNNFDGSAIMADYLSHYDYR
;
A
#
# COMPACT_ATOMS: atom_id res chain seq x y z
N MET A 1 33.54 -11.37 0.64
CA MET A 1 33.96 -10.19 1.45
C MET A 1 34.09 -9.00 0.53
N ALA A 2 33.28 -7.97 0.77
CA ALA A 2 33.27 -6.74 -0.01
C ALA A 2 34.34 -5.76 0.48
N LYS A 3 34.71 -4.79 -0.37
CA LYS A 3 35.51 -3.62 0.06
C LYS A 3 34.60 -2.57 0.70
N MET A 4 35.16 -1.74 1.60
CA MET A 4 34.44 -0.63 2.23
C MET A 4 33.71 0.26 1.20
N ASP A 5 34.38 0.56 0.08
CA ASP A 5 33.82 1.43 -0.97
C ASP A 5 32.63 0.80 -1.73
N GLU A 6 32.64 -0.52 -1.90
CA GLU A 6 31.56 -1.29 -2.55
C GLU A 6 30.35 -1.37 -1.62
N PHE A 7 30.58 -1.71 -0.36
CA PHE A 7 29.56 -1.70 0.69
C PHE A 7 28.90 -0.32 0.83
N LEU A 8 29.68 0.76 0.96
CA LEU A 8 29.14 2.11 1.15
C LEU A 8 28.31 2.57 -0.04
N LEU A 9 28.77 2.27 -1.27
CA LEU A 9 28.02 2.62 -2.47
C LEU A 9 26.66 1.91 -2.50
N GLU A 10 26.66 0.59 -2.30
CA GLU A 10 25.41 -0.18 -2.35
C GLU A 10 24.48 0.16 -1.19
N TYR A 11 25.03 0.38 0.02
CA TYR A 11 24.25 0.81 1.18
C TYR A 11 23.51 2.12 0.89
N TYR A 12 24.20 3.13 0.34
CA TYR A 12 23.57 4.39 0.00
C TYR A 12 22.63 4.30 -1.21
N ARG A 13 22.88 3.43 -2.19
CA ARG A 13 21.93 3.18 -3.29
C ARG A 13 20.62 2.61 -2.78
N ARG A 14 20.68 1.53 -2.01
CA ARG A 14 19.47 0.91 -1.43
C ARG A 14 18.78 1.86 -0.44
N LEU A 15 19.54 2.63 0.35
CA LEU A 15 18.97 3.61 1.27
C LEU A 15 18.26 4.75 0.52
N HIS A 16 18.85 5.29 -0.55
CA HIS A 16 18.27 6.38 -1.33
C HIS A 16 17.00 5.92 -2.04
N PHE A 17 17.05 4.77 -2.71
CA PHE A 17 15.88 4.16 -3.37
C PHE A 17 14.75 3.85 -2.39
N ARG A 18 15.04 3.28 -1.22
CA ARG A 18 14.05 3.02 -0.16
C ARG A 18 13.50 4.28 0.50
N SER A 19 14.19 5.41 0.33
CA SER A 19 13.76 6.72 0.84
C SER A 19 13.03 7.53 -0.21
N MET A 20 12.79 6.96 -1.40
CA MET A 20 11.94 7.56 -2.42
C MET A 20 10.56 7.85 -1.83
N PRO A 21 10.02 9.06 -2.01
CA PRO A 21 8.63 9.40 -1.69
C PRO A 21 7.68 8.35 -2.23
N ILE A 22 6.65 8.00 -1.45
CA ILE A 22 5.79 6.86 -1.76
C ILE A 22 5.05 7.07 -3.08
N GLU A 23 4.70 8.31 -3.41
CA GLU A 23 4.04 8.72 -4.65
C GLU A 23 4.95 8.46 -5.87
N GLN A 24 6.24 8.76 -5.73
CA GLN A 24 7.24 8.47 -6.77
C GLN A 24 7.52 6.96 -6.84
N PHE A 25 7.52 6.25 -5.71
CA PHE A 25 7.73 4.80 -5.69
C PHE A 25 6.58 4.04 -6.35
N VAL A 26 5.33 4.48 -6.14
CA VAL A 26 4.14 3.98 -6.85
C VAL A 26 4.30 4.21 -8.36
N GLN A 27 4.71 5.41 -8.77
CA GLN A 27 4.94 5.71 -10.18
C GLN A 27 6.05 4.82 -10.78
N PHE A 28 7.14 4.60 -10.05
CA PHE A 28 8.20 3.66 -10.44
C PHE A 28 7.67 2.22 -10.57
N CYS A 29 6.82 1.75 -9.64
CA CYS A 29 6.19 0.43 -9.74
C CYS A 29 5.38 0.28 -11.03
N SER A 30 4.65 1.32 -11.45
CA SER A 30 3.90 1.28 -12.72
C SER A 30 4.81 1.17 -13.94
N TYR A 31 5.99 1.81 -13.93
CA TYR A 31 7.01 1.63 -14.97
C TYR A 31 7.58 0.21 -15.01
N VAL A 32 7.81 -0.41 -13.84
CA VAL A 32 8.27 -1.80 -13.75
C VAL A 32 7.21 -2.76 -14.31
N ASP A 33 5.93 -2.59 -13.95
CA ASP A 33 4.82 -3.41 -14.45
C ASP A 33 4.63 -3.28 -15.96
N ALA A 34 4.78 -2.06 -16.49
CA ALA A 34 4.71 -1.78 -17.92
C ALA A 34 5.98 -2.18 -18.71
N LYS A 35 7.08 -2.53 -18.01
CA LYS A 35 8.43 -2.69 -18.58
C LYS A 35 8.90 -1.45 -19.36
N ASP A 36 8.45 -0.28 -18.93
CA ASP A 36 8.70 1.01 -19.57
C ASP A 36 9.77 1.78 -18.78
N TYR A 37 11.03 1.40 -19.01
CA TYR A 37 12.16 1.95 -18.27
C TYR A 37 12.79 3.14 -18.99
N ASN A 38 12.98 4.25 -18.28
CA ASN A 38 13.79 5.37 -18.72
C ASN A 38 15.15 5.38 -18.00
N GLY A 39 16.19 5.84 -18.70
CA GLY A 39 17.57 5.89 -18.20
C GLY A 39 18.02 4.61 -17.48
N ASN A 40 18.38 4.71 -16.21
CA ASN A 40 18.88 3.64 -15.34
C ASN A 40 17.77 2.89 -14.58
N MET A 41 16.48 3.22 -14.76
CA MET A 41 15.37 2.61 -14.01
C MET A 41 15.30 1.08 -14.16
N LYS A 42 15.75 0.55 -15.31
CA LYS A 42 15.85 -0.90 -15.53
C LYS A 42 16.86 -1.53 -14.57
N GLU A 43 18.03 -0.92 -14.42
CA GLU A 43 19.05 -1.37 -13.47
C GLU A 43 18.52 -1.28 -12.04
N TRP A 44 17.75 -0.24 -11.71
CA TRP A 44 17.14 -0.12 -10.38
C TRP A 44 16.17 -1.25 -10.10
N ALA A 45 15.32 -1.61 -11.07
CA ALA A 45 14.41 -2.75 -10.93
C ALA A 45 15.20 -4.05 -10.68
N GLU A 46 16.21 -4.32 -11.48
CA GLU A 46 17.01 -5.55 -11.40
C GLU A 46 17.87 -5.61 -10.12
N SER A 47 18.48 -4.50 -9.73
CA SER A 47 19.48 -4.47 -8.65
C SER A 47 18.90 -4.09 -7.29
N LEU A 48 17.76 -3.37 -7.23
CA LEU A 48 17.21 -2.79 -5.99
C LEU A 48 15.84 -3.32 -5.59
N LEU A 49 15.15 -4.13 -6.42
CA LEU A 49 13.95 -4.87 -6.03
C LEU A 49 14.27 -6.33 -5.66
N GLU A 50 13.54 -6.87 -4.70
CA GLU A 50 13.63 -8.28 -4.33
C GLU A 50 13.02 -9.16 -5.42
N LYS A 51 13.67 -10.30 -5.66
CA LYS A 51 13.18 -11.34 -6.55
C LYS A 51 13.02 -12.65 -5.81
N ASP A 52 12.02 -13.43 -6.20
CA ASP A 52 11.89 -14.80 -5.72
C ASP A 52 13.01 -15.66 -6.33
N PRO A 53 13.87 -16.31 -5.52
CA PRO A 53 15.00 -17.07 -6.01
C PRO A 53 14.60 -18.32 -6.82
N THR A 54 13.33 -18.73 -6.76
CA THR A 54 12.81 -19.91 -7.47
C THR A 54 12.15 -19.57 -8.80
N THR A 55 11.53 -18.40 -8.92
CA THR A 55 10.81 -17.99 -10.14
C THR A 55 11.50 -16.87 -10.93
N ASP A 56 12.51 -16.20 -10.35
CA ASP A 56 13.15 -14.98 -10.88
C ASP A 56 12.17 -13.80 -11.09
N GLU A 57 10.97 -13.89 -10.52
CA GLU A 57 9.96 -12.84 -10.55
C GLU A 57 10.12 -11.86 -9.38
N TYR A 58 9.79 -10.60 -9.60
CA TYR A 58 9.84 -9.57 -8.55
C TYR A 58 8.79 -9.82 -7.47
N ILE A 59 9.19 -9.69 -6.20
CA ILE A 59 8.31 -9.86 -5.05
C ILE A 59 7.44 -8.63 -4.88
N LYS A 60 6.12 -8.83 -4.71
CA LYS A 60 5.14 -7.77 -4.39
C LYS A 60 4.54 -7.95 -2.99
N ASN A 61 4.26 -6.84 -2.33
CA ASN A 61 3.42 -6.77 -1.13
C ASN A 61 2.20 -5.90 -1.42
N GLY A 62 1.12 -6.53 -1.91
CA GLY A 62 0.00 -5.81 -2.52
C GLY A 62 0.36 -5.37 -3.94
N GLU A 63 0.16 -4.09 -4.26
CA GLU A 63 0.49 -3.49 -5.56
C GLU A 63 1.93 -2.98 -5.65
N LEU A 64 2.64 -2.90 -4.52
CA LEU A 64 4.00 -2.36 -4.45
C LEU A 64 5.05 -3.47 -4.52
N TYR A 65 6.11 -3.22 -5.28
CA TYR A 65 7.30 -4.08 -5.27
C TYR A 65 8.07 -3.94 -3.96
N VAL A 66 8.68 -5.04 -3.52
CA VAL A 66 9.50 -5.05 -2.30
C VAL A 66 10.92 -4.61 -2.65
N ALA A 67 11.36 -3.48 -2.10
CA ALA A 67 12.75 -3.02 -2.24
C ALA A 67 13.71 -3.89 -1.41
N LYS A 68 14.90 -4.19 -1.96
CA LYS A 68 15.94 -5.00 -1.29
C LYS A 68 16.30 -4.48 0.08
N SER A 69 16.58 -5.38 1.00
CA SER A 69 17.12 -5.03 2.32
C SER A 69 18.41 -4.21 2.19
N LEU A 70 18.69 -3.35 3.19
CA LEU A 70 19.99 -2.69 3.22
C LEU A 70 21.08 -3.76 3.39
N PRO A 71 22.26 -3.59 2.76
CA PRO A 71 23.36 -4.53 2.92
C PRO A 71 23.78 -4.61 4.38
N ASP A 72 23.97 -5.82 4.88
CA ASP A 72 24.49 -6.08 6.23
C ASP A 72 25.98 -6.47 6.13
N PRO A 73 26.91 -5.61 6.57
CA PRO A 73 28.34 -5.89 6.55
C PRO A 73 28.78 -6.87 7.65
N GLU A 74 27.90 -7.26 8.58
CA GLU A 74 28.17 -8.26 9.63
C GLU A 74 27.65 -9.66 9.29
N GLU A 75 26.86 -9.81 8.23
CA GLU A 75 26.31 -11.10 7.81
C GLU A 75 27.43 -12.03 7.33
N VAL A 76 27.75 -13.06 8.13
CA VAL A 76 28.81 -14.03 7.82
C VAL A 76 28.47 -14.78 6.53
N GLY A 77 29.35 -14.68 5.53
CA GLY A 77 29.12 -15.26 4.20
C GLY A 77 28.20 -14.43 3.30
N GLY A 78 27.74 -13.26 3.76
CA GLY A 78 26.92 -12.33 2.98
C GLY A 78 27.70 -11.65 1.85
N GLU A 79 26.97 -11.19 0.82
CA GLU A 79 27.54 -10.52 -0.36
C GLU A 79 28.39 -9.28 0.01
N TYR A 80 27.98 -8.57 1.06
CA TYR A 80 28.59 -7.32 1.52
C TYR A 80 29.34 -7.43 2.85
N GLU A 81 29.64 -8.66 3.31
CA GLU A 81 30.42 -8.91 4.52
C GLU A 81 31.76 -8.16 4.46
N LEU A 82 32.02 -7.33 5.48
CA LEU A 82 33.30 -6.64 5.64
C LEU A 82 34.20 -7.44 6.57
N ASN A 83 35.45 -7.66 6.15
CA ASN A 83 36.46 -8.20 7.04
C ASN A 83 36.96 -7.16 8.05
N ASP A 84 37.72 -7.59 9.05
CA ASP A 84 38.19 -6.70 10.11
C ASP A 84 39.05 -5.53 9.61
N ASP A 85 39.79 -5.70 8.52
CA ASP A 85 40.61 -4.61 7.96
C ASP A 85 39.77 -3.56 7.26
N GLU A 86 38.70 -3.94 6.55
CA GLU A 86 37.74 -3.02 5.96
C GLU A 86 36.89 -2.32 7.05
N TRP A 87 36.54 -3.02 8.13
CA TRP A 87 35.93 -2.41 9.32
C TRP A 87 36.82 -1.35 9.95
N LYS A 88 38.11 -1.63 10.09
CA LYS A 88 39.10 -0.67 10.60
C LYS A 88 39.24 0.55 9.69
N LYS A 89 39.18 0.37 8.37
CA LYS A 89 39.20 1.48 7.41
C LYS A 89 37.99 2.39 7.57
N LEU A 90 36.79 1.79 7.68
CA LEU A 90 35.55 2.55 7.86
C LEU A 90 35.54 3.30 9.20
N PHE A 91 35.96 2.64 10.28
CA PHE A 91 36.12 3.27 11.59
C PHE A 91 37.07 4.47 11.53
N LYS A 92 38.25 4.30 10.93
CA LYS A 92 39.24 5.39 10.78
C LYS A 92 38.70 6.55 9.93
N ALA A 93 37.89 6.27 8.91
CA ALA A 93 37.25 7.31 8.11
C ALA A 93 36.32 8.19 8.97
N PHE A 94 35.45 7.58 9.77
CA PHE A 94 34.60 8.32 10.71
C PHE A 94 35.39 9.06 11.78
N GLN A 95 36.35 8.39 12.41
CA GLN A 95 37.19 8.98 13.45
C GLN A 95 37.91 10.24 12.94
N ASN A 96 38.53 10.16 11.76
CA ASN A 96 39.22 11.30 11.16
C ASN A 96 38.26 12.43 10.78
N THR A 97 37.07 12.09 10.29
CA THR A 97 36.04 13.08 9.96
C THR A 97 35.59 13.83 11.21
N PHE A 98 35.27 13.13 12.30
CA PHE A 98 34.84 13.76 13.55
C PHE A 98 35.93 14.61 14.19
N ARG A 99 37.21 14.18 14.14
CA ARG A 99 38.35 15.01 14.56
C ARG A 99 38.45 16.29 13.75
N THR A 100 38.21 16.22 12.44
CA THR A 100 38.25 17.38 11.54
C THR A 100 37.06 18.30 11.79
N MET A 101 35.86 17.74 12.00
CA MET A 101 34.67 18.49 12.40
C MET A 101 34.90 19.23 13.72
N ASP A 102 35.44 18.59 14.74
CA ASP A 102 35.71 19.25 16.02
C ASP A 102 36.74 20.38 15.88
N ALA A 103 37.82 20.15 15.14
CA ALA A 103 38.80 21.19 14.82
C ALA A 103 38.19 22.39 14.06
N ASN A 104 37.13 22.14 13.28
CA ASN A 104 36.41 23.14 12.51
C ASN A 104 35.10 23.59 13.19
N LYS A 105 34.83 23.24 14.46
CA LYS A 105 33.55 23.48 15.15
C LYS A 105 33.13 24.94 15.13
N ASN A 106 34.08 25.87 15.15
CA ASN A 106 33.83 27.31 15.02
C ASN A 106 33.16 27.70 13.70
N SER A 107 33.47 27.01 12.60
CA SER A 107 32.91 27.28 11.27
C SER A 107 31.43 26.91 11.15
N PHE A 108 30.94 26.01 12.02
CA PHE A 108 29.53 25.58 12.06
C PHE A 108 28.91 25.72 13.45
N LYS A 109 29.41 26.64 14.28
CA LYS A 109 28.99 26.80 15.68
C LYS A 109 27.47 27.02 15.88
N HIS A 110 26.78 27.53 14.87
CA HIS A 110 25.32 27.76 14.87
C HIS A 110 24.51 26.61 14.26
N ASN A 111 25.14 25.51 13.87
CA ASN A 111 24.47 24.33 13.33
C ASN A 111 24.25 23.30 14.44
N ASP A 112 23.17 23.49 15.21
CA ASP A 112 22.83 22.64 16.37
C ASP A 112 22.73 21.15 16.02
N LYS A 113 22.26 20.82 14.80
CA LYS A 113 22.14 19.43 14.35
C LYS A 113 23.51 18.78 14.16
N ALA A 114 24.44 19.47 13.51
CA ALA A 114 25.81 19.00 13.34
C ALA A 114 26.57 18.94 14.66
N ASN A 115 26.37 19.92 15.55
CA ASN A 115 26.96 19.91 16.90
C ASN A 115 26.48 18.73 17.73
N LYS A 116 25.16 18.47 17.77
CA LYS A 116 24.60 17.31 18.47
C LYS A 116 25.07 15.99 17.88
N PHE A 117 25.20 15.91 16.55
CA PHE A 117 25.74 14.72 15.89
C PHE A 117 27.20 14.47 16.29
N LEU A 118 28.04 15.51 16.28
CA LEU A 118 29.42 15.44 16.76
C LEU A 118 29.48 15.03 18.24
N GLU A 119 28.77 15.71 19.13
CA GLU A 119 28.80 15.46 20.59
C GLU A 119 28.23 14.10 21.01
N ARG A 120 27.35 13.52 20.20
CA ARG A 120 26.81 12.18 20.44
C ARG A 120 27.89 11.11 20.31
N TYR A 121 28.72 11.20 19.28
CA TYR A 121 29.67 10.15 18.91
C TYR A 121 31.14 10.48 19.17
N PHE A 122 31.47 11.76 19.35
CA PHE A 122 32.84 12.27 19.50
C PHE A 122 33.01 13.06 20.80
N GLY A 123 34.13 12.86 21.49
CA GLY A 123 34.47 13.60 22.70
C GLY A 123 35.52 12.90 23.56
N ASP A 124 35.24 12.78 24.86
CA ASP A 124 36.11 12.09 25.80
C ASP A 124 36.20 10.57 25.54
N ALA A 125 37.00 9.87 26.34
CA ALA A 125 37.25 8.44 26.16
C ALA A 125 35.99 7.55 26.29
N SER A 126 34.87 8.05 26.83
CA SER A 126 33.60 7.33 26.93
C SER A 126 32.81 7.33 25.61
N LYS A 127 33.19 8.18 24.66
CA LYS A 127 32.55 8.27 23.35
C LYS A 127 33.11 7.25 22.36
N LEU A 128 32.33 6.99 21.31
CA LEU A 128 32.68 6.04 20.26
C LEU A 128 33.97 6.46 19.52
N PHE A 129 34.13 7.76 19.31
CA PHE A 129 35.30 8.39 18.73
C PHE A 129 35.88 9.42 19.69
N SER A 130 37.20 9.57 19.68
CA SER A 130 37.94 10.49 20.54
C SER A 130 39.11 11.11 19.78
N HIS A 131 39.65 12.20 20.32
CA HIS A 131 40.95 12.71 19.91
C HIS A 131 42.05 11.66 20.11
N PRO A 132 43.19 11.76 19.39
CA PRO A 132 44.32 10.87 19.63
C PRO A 132 44.79 11.01 21.08
N THR A 133 44.80 9.91 21.82
CA THR A 133 45.42 9.83 23.15
C THR A 133 46.84 9.26 22.99
N ALA A 134 47.85 9.93 23.55
CA ALA A 134 49.21 9.41 23.61
C ALA A 134 49.25 8.05 24.33
N SER A 135 49.96 7.08 23.76
CA SER A 135 50.32 5.85 24.48
C SER A 135 51.17 6.18 25.71
N PRO A 136 51.23 5.30 26.73
CA PRO A 136 52.15 5.47 27.86
C PRO A 136 53.60 5.75 27.43
N GLU A 137 54.05 5.12 26.34
CA GLU A 137 55.37 5.31 25.77
C GLU A 137 55.54 6.69 25.14
N ALA A 138 54.59 7.15 24.34
CA ALA A 138 54.63 8.51 23.77
C ALA A 138 54.54 9.58 24.87
N GLU A 139 53.70 9.35 25.87
CA GLU A 139 53.53 10.24 27.03
C GLU A 139 54.84 10.37 27.82
N ALA A 140 55.56 9.26 28.05
CA ALA A 140 56.87 9.28 28.69
C ALA A 140 57.90 10.10 27.88
N GLN A 141 57.93 9.93 26.56
CA GLN A 141 58.85 10.67 25.69
C GLN A 141 58.50 12.16 25.62
N ILE A 142 57.21 12.52 25.64
CA ILE A 142 56.75 13.90 25.72
C ILE A 142 57.22 14.57 27.02
N GLN A 143 57.16 13.86 28.16
CA GLN A 143 57.67 14.38 29.44
C GLN A 143 59.19 14.61 29.40
N LEU A 144 59.94 13.69 28.79
CA LEU A 144 61.38 13.86 28.60
C LEU A 144 61.72 15.03 27.67
N LEU A 145 60.94 15.21 26.59
CA LEU A 145 61.05 16.38 25.72
C LEU A 145 60.75 17.68 26.51
N GLN A 146 59.70 17.70 27.32
CA GLN A 146 59.35 18.86 28.14
C GLN A 146 60.50 19.22 29.10
N GLN A 147 61.10 18.23 29.75
CA GLN A 147 62.27 18.43 30.63
C GLN A 147 63.47 18.99 29.84
N LEU A 148 63.74 18.45 28.64
CA LEU A 148 64.82 18.93 27.78
C LEU A 148 64.64 20.42 27.41
N LEU A 149 63.41 20.85 27.08
CA LEU A 149 63.07 22.24 26.72
C LEU A 149 63.12 23.21 27.92
N ILE A 150 62.97 22.69 29.14
CA ILE A 150 63.14 23.47 30.39
C ILE A 150 64.62 23.68 30.69
N ASP A 151 65.42 22.62 30.62
CA ASP A 151 66.86 22.67 30.94
C ASP A 151 67.66 23.43 29.88
N ASN A 152 67.13 23.55 28.66
CA ASN A 152 67.80 24.13 27.51
C ASN A 152 66.92 25.18 26.80
N PRO A 153 66.71 26.37 27.39
CA PRO A 153 65.88 27.41 26.77
C PRO A 153 66.42 27.90 25.41
N GLY A 154 67.71 27.73 25.13
CA GLY A 154 68.34 28.09 23.86
C GLY A 154 67.79 27.33 22.63
N ILE A 155 67.09 26.20 22.84
CA ILE A 155 66.41 25.46 21.77
C ILE A 155 65.38 26.34 21.03
N GLU A 156 64.80 27.34 21.71
CA GLU A 156 63.84 28.28 21.11
C GLU A 156 64.40 28.99 19.88
N GLN A 157 65.65 29.46 19.95
CA GLN A 157 66.30 30.18 18.85
C GLN A 157 66.54 29.26 17.65
N ARG A 158 66.84 27.97 17.92
CA ARG A 158 67.08 26.97 16.90
C ARG A 158 65.80 26.60 16.13
N LEU A 159 64.65 26.69 16.78
CA LEU A 159 63.35 26.36 16.20
C LEU A 159 62.60 27.58 15.63
N GLN A 160 63.24 28.76 15.52
CA GLN A 160 62.59 30.00 15.07
C GLN A 160 61.83 29.88 13.74
N GLY A 161 62.28 29.02 12.82
CA GLY A 161 61.59 28.76 11.54
C GLY A 161 60.29 27.97 11.63
N TYR A 162 59.92 27.44 12.81
CA TYR A 162 58.68 26.70 13.05
C TYR A 162 57.58 27.57 13.66
N TRP A 163 57.89 28.81 14.04
CA TRP A 163 56.93 29.71 14.66
C TRP A 163 56.16 30.53 13.61
N ASN A 164 54.86 30.71 13.81
CA ASN A 164 54.00 31.54 12.99
C ASN A 164 52.86 32.17 13.83
N ASP A 165 51.98 32.94 13.19
CA ASP A 165 50.86 33.62 13.87
C ASP A 165 49.94 32.66 14.66
N ASP A 166 49.91 31.38 14.31
CA ASP A 166 49.05 30.35 14.91
C ASP A 166 49.82 29.36 15.83
N PHE A 167 51.15 29.45 15.95
CA PHE A 167 51.97 28.54 16.73
C PHE A 167 53.30 29.17 17.16
N SER A 168 53.47 29.41 18.46
CA SER A 168 54.69 29.98 19.06
C SER A 168 55.40 29.02 20.03
N TRP A 169 56.60 29.41 20.48
CA TRP A 169 57.32 28.71 21.55
C TRP A 169 56.51 28.64 22.85
N LYS A 170 55.77 29.70 23.17
CA LYS A 170 54.86 29.73 24.32
C LYS A 170 53.74 28.71 24.12
N ASP A 171 53.14 28.63 22.93
CA ASP A 171 52.09 27.66 22.63
C ASP A 171 52.60 26.22 22.74
N LEU A 172 53.83 25.94 22.29
CA LEU A 172 54.48 24.65 22.47
C LEU A 172 54.60 24.28 23.96
N LYS A 173 55.17 25.16 24.79
CA LYS A 173 55.34 24.89 26.23
C LYS A 173 54.00 24.76 26.98
N ASP A 174 53.08 25.66 26.72
CA ASP A 174 51.76 25.66 27.35
C ASP A 174 50.95 24.44 26.88
N GLY A 175 51.05 24.07 25.60
CA GLY A 175 50.38 22.92 25.02
C GLY A 175 50.96 21.57 25.44
N LEU A 176 52.27 21.47 25.67
CA LEU A 176 52.89 20.29 26.30
C LEU A 176 52.38 20.12 27.74
N THR A 177 52.36 21.21 28.51
CA THR A 177 51.92 21.21 29.92
C THR A 177 50.43 20.88 30.06
N SER A 178 49.59 21.45 29.20
CA SER A 178 48.13 21.24 29.21
C SER A 178 47.69 20.00 28.43
N LYS A 179 48.63 19.21 27.91
CA LYS A 179 48.39 18.02 27.07
C LYS A 179 47.51 18.30 25.85
N LYS A 180 47.66 19.47 25.22
CA LYS A 180 46.95 19.84 23.97
C LYS A 180 47.19 18.83 22.85
N TYR A 181 48.30 18.07 22.88
CA TYR A 181 48.55 17.01 21.91
C TYR A 181 47.52 15.86 21.96
N ASN A 182 46.75 15.75 23.04
CA ASN A 182 45.65 14.80 23.18
C ASN A 182 44.28 15.35 22.77
N THR A 183 44.17 16.66 22.48
CA THR A 183 42.88 17.35 22.26
C THR A 183 42.88 18.24 21.02
N ASP A 184 44.03 18.65 20.51
CA ASP A 184 44.19 19.51 19.33
C ASP A 184 45.08 18.82 18.27
N PRO A 185 44.48 18.33 17.17
CA PRO A 185 45.22 17.71 16.07
C PRO A 185 46.25 18.64 15.39
N LYS A 186 45.99 19.95 15.34
CA LYS A 186 46.94 20.92 14.76
C LYS A 186 48.15 21.06 15.67
N PHE A 187 47.93 21.11 16.98
CA PHE A 187 49.00 21.11 17.97
C PHE A 187 49.84 19.83 17.89
N LEU A 188 49.20 18.65 17.83
CA LEU A 188 49.91 17.37 17.70
C LEU A 188 50.82 17.35 16.46
N LYS A 189 50.31 17.79 15.30
CA LYS A 189 51.10 17.86 14.06
C LYS A 189 52.30 18.80 14.18
N ASN A 190 52.13 19.95 14.83
CA ASN A 190 53.22 20.88 15.06
C ASN A 190 54.24 20.33 16.07
N LEU A 191 53.78 19.66 17.13
CA LEU A 191 54.61 18.95 18.09
C LEU A 191 55.45 17.85 17.41
N GLN A 192 54.84 17.03 16.54
CA GLN A 192 55.54 15.99 15.79
C GLN A 192 56.65 16.56 14.89
N ARG A 193 56.39 17.68 14.22
CA ARG A 193 57.38 18.40 13.42
C ARG A 193 58.55 18.92 14.27
N VAL A 194 58.25 19.53 15.42
CA VAL A 194 59.27 20.03 16.35
C VAL A 194 60.09 18.87 16.92
N ALA A 195 59.45 17.81 17.39
CA ALA A 195 60.11 16.62 17.92
C ALA A 195 61.01 15.97 16.86
N GLY A 196 60.53 15.82 15.62
CA GLY A 196 61.33 15.30 14.50
C GLY A 196 62.55 16.15 14.18
N GLN A 197 62.42 17.49 14.24
CA GLN A 197 63.55 18.39 14.02
C GLN A 197 64.60 18.28 15.13
N ILE A 198 64.18 18.27 16.40
CA ILE A 198 65.10 18.11 17.52
C ILE A 198 65.78 16.73 17.46
N ALA A 199 65.06 15.67 17.08
CA ALA A 199 65.64 14.34 16.90
C ALA A 199 66.73 14.35 15.82
N SER A 200 66.45 15.01 14.69
CA SER A 200 67.41 15.18 13.59
C SER A 200 68.65 15.95 14.06
N ASP A 201 68.47 17.08 14.76
CA ASP A 201 69.58 17.90 15.24
C ASP A 201 70.41 17.16 16.31
N LEU A 202 69.78 16.39 17.21
CA LEU A 202 70.50 15.54 18.18
C LEU A 202 71.34 14.44 17.52
N MET A 203 70.90 13.94 16.36
CA MET A 203 71.57 12.85 15.66
C MET A 203 72.68 13.32 14.73
N TYR A 204 72.48 14.45 14.05
CA TYR A 204 73.36 14.90 12.96
C TYR A 204 74.14 16.19 13.26
N ASP A 205 73.72 17.03 14.22
CA ASP A 205 74.41 18.25 14.59
C ASP A 205 75.17 18.07 15.92
N MET A 206 76.47 17.79 15.81
CA MET A 206 77.34 17.55 16.98
C MET A 206 77.46 18.79 17.87
N ASP A 207 77.46 20.00 17.31
CA ASP A 207 77.58 21.23 18.09
C ASP A 207 76.30 21.48 18.88
N PHE A 208 75.13 21.24 18.26
CA PHE A 208 73.86 21.28 18.98
C PHE A 208 73.85 20.28 20.14
N ARG A 209 74.19 19.01 19.88
CA ARG A 209 74.19 17.95 20.89
C ARG A 209 75.14 18.23 22.06
N ASN A 210 76.35 18.71 21.79
CA ASN A 210 77.38 18.94 22.82
C ASN A 210 77.06 20.14 23.72
N ASN A 211 76.23 21.08 23.25
CA ASN A 211 75.86 22.28 24.00
C ASN A 211 74.59 22.11 24.85
N LEU A 212 73.90 20.97 24.76
CA LEU A 212 72.73 20.67 25.58
C LEU A 212 73.13 20.11 26.95
N LYS A 213 72.41 20.56 27.98
CA LYS A 213 72.52 20.08 29.36
C LYS A 213 71.48 19.01 29.63
N ASN A 214 71.85 18.03 30.45
CA ASN A 214 70.95 17.01 31.02
C ASN A 214 70.09 16.27 29.98
N VAL A 215 70.64 15.98 28.79
CA VAL A 215 69.91 15.23 27.77
C VAL A 215 69.58 13.82 28.30
N PRO A 216 68.29 13.43 28.40
CA PRO A 216 67.92 12.12 28.92
C PRO A 216 68.49 11.00 28.05
N SER A 217 69.10 9.99 28.66
CA SER A 217 69.78 8.89 27.95
C SER A 217 68.83 7.95 27.19
N ASN A 218 67.54 7.96 27.54
CA ASN A 218 66.47 7.19 26.92
C ASN A 218 65.53 8.05 26.06
N LEU A 219 65.95 9.27 25.69
CA LEU A 219 65.16 10.15 24.84
C LEU A 219 65.08 9.58 23.41
N ASP A 220 63.86 9.23 23.02
CA ASP A 220 63.50 8.79 21.67
C ASP A 220 62.41 9.72 21.13
N LEU A 221 62.81 10.83 20.50
CA LEU A 221 61.86 11.78 19.92
C LEU A 221 61.20 11.24 18.64
N TYR A 222 61.74 10.19 18.02
CA TYR A 222 61.07 9.51 16.91
C TYR A 222 59.81 8.78 17.38
N ALA A 223 59.75 8.34 18.64
CA ALA A 223 58.53 7.82 19.26
C ALA A 223 57.38 8.84 19.31
N ILE A 224 57.68 10.15 19.37
CA ILE A 224 56.65 11.20 19.34
C ILE A 224 56.21 11.45 17.89
N ASN A 225 57.12 11.29 16.93
CA ASN A 225 56.83 11.41 15.50
C ASN A 225 56.10 10.18 14.92
N ASP A 226 56.13 9.06 15.63
CA ASP A 226 55.46 7.81 15.25
C ASP A 226 53.93 7.98 15.38
N PRO A 227 53.19 8.00 14.26
CA PRO A 227 51.74 8.11 14.30
C PRO A 227 51.10 6.94 15.06
N ASP A 228 51.73 5.77 15.10
CA ASP A 228 51.18 4.60 15.76
C ASP A 228 51.22 4.74 17.29
N ARG A 229 52.06 5.61 17.88
CA ARG A 229 52.15 5.77 19.34
C ARG A 229 51.17 6.77 19.97
N PHE A 230 50.27 7.34 19.18
CA PHE A 230 49.03 7.98 19.64
C PHE A 230 47.88 7.02 19.30
N GLU A 231 46.63 7.21 19.77
CA GLU A 231 45.46 6.37 19.46
C GLU A 231 45.21 6.31 17.92
N THR A 232 46.04 5.47 17.28
CA THR A 232 46.26 5.24 15.86
C THR A 232 46.94 3.88 15.61
N ALA A 233 47.77 3.32 16.53
CA ALA A 233 48.32 1.94 16.40
C ALA A 233 47.28 0.82 16.49
N GLY A 234 46.25 1.01 17.30
CA GLY A 234 45.24 0.00 17.55
C GLY A 234 43.88 0.66 17.70
N ILE A 235 42.90 0.23 16.90
CA ILE A 235 41.52 0.57 17.19
C ILE A 235 41.14 -0.26 18.41
N ASN A 236 40.74 0.41 19.50
CA ASN A 236 40.21 -0.25 20.68
C ASN A 236 39.09 -1.22 20.25
N ALA A 237 39.25 -2.51 20.53
CA ALA A 237 38.34 -3.55 20.06
C ALA A 237 36.89 -3.29 20.51
N THR A 238 36.69 -2.84 21.75
CA THR A 238 35.38 -2.46 22.29
C THR A 238 34.77 -1.26 21.56
N LYS A 239 35.58 -0.26 21.18
CA LYS A 239 35.09 0.87 20.35
C LYS A 239 34.77 0.41 18.93
N LEU A 240 35.53 -0.52 18.36
CA LEU A 240 35.25 -1.09 17.04
C LEU A 240 33.95 -1.90 17.04
N ASP A 241 33.73 -2.73 18.06
CA ASP A 241 32.49 -3.49 18.23
C ASP A 241 31.30 -2.56 18.49
N GLY A 242 31.49 -1.51 19.31
CA GLY A 242 30.49 -0.46 19.46
C GLY A 242 30.18 0.27 18.16
N PHE A 243 31.16 0.42 17.27
CA PHE A 243 30.95 1.03 15.94
C PHE A 243 30.20 0.09 15.00
N LYS A 244 30.53 -1.20 15.00
CA LYS A 244 29.78 -2.26 14.32
C LYS A 244 28.29 -2.24 14.71
N MET A 245 27.98 -2.04 15.99
CA MET A 245 26.58 -1.87 16.41
C MET A 245 25.90 -0.56 15.95
N GLN A 246 26.66 0.49 15.60
CA GLN A 246 26.13 1.84 15.37
C GLN A 246 26.36 2.40 13.95
N TYR A 247 27.08 1.70 13.07
CA TYR A 247 27.42 2.22 11.72
C TYR A 247 26.17 2.60 10.93
N SER A 248 25.10 1.80 11.05
CA SER A 248 23.88 2.01 10.28
C SER A 248 23.16 3.31 10.68
N GLU A 249 23.17 3.65 11.97
CA GLU A 249 22.65 4.91 12.50
C GLU A 249 23.47 6.09 11.98
N LEU A 250 24.80 5.99 12.04
CA LEU A 250 25.72 7.02 11.54
C LEU A 250 25.50 7.31 10.05
N LEU A 251 25.48 6.26 9.20
CA LEU A 251 25.28 6.41 7.76
C LEU A 251 23.89 6.97 7.42
N ARG A 252 22.84 6.57 8.16
CA ARG A 252 21.48 7.09 7.96
C ARG A 252 21.34 8.55 8.38
N GLU A 253 21.98 8.96 9.47
CA GLU A 253 21.93 10.35 9.93
C GLU A 253 22.61 11.27 8.90
N ILE A 254 23.76 10.85 8.35
CA ILE A 254 24.44 11.56 7.25
C ILE A 254 23.52 11.69 6.01
N TYR A 255 22.75 10.65 5.68
CA TYR A 255 21.83 10.68 4.54
C TYR A 255 20.60 11.58 4.78
N LYS A 256 19.94 11.44 5.93
CA LYS A 256 18.63 12.06 6.20
C LYS A 256 18.72 13.53 6.58
N ASN A 257 19.80 13.94 7.23
CA ASN A 257 19.89 15.26 7.84
C ASN A 257 20.81 16.16 7.01
N SER A 258 20.22 16.99 6.15
CA SER A 258 20.96 17.88 5.24
C SER A 258 21.99 18.76 5.95
N LYS A 259 21.70 19.20 7.18
CA LYS A 259 22.62 20.02 7.98
C LYS A 259 23.79 19.24 8.58
N VAL A 260 23.60 17.95 8.88
CA VAL A 260 24.69 17.04 9.25
C VAL A 260 25.50 16.70 8.00
N GLN A 261 24.84 16.38 6.88
CA GLN A 261 25.47 16.05 5.61
C GLN A 261 26.41 17.18 5.13
N GLU A 262 25.92 18.42 5.13
CA GLU A 262 26.68 19.62 4.71
C GLU A 262 28.00 19.75 5.47
N VAL A 263 27.95 19.64 6.81
CA VAL A 263 29.15 19.73 7.64
C VAL A 263 30.03 18.50 7.49
N PHE A 264 29.45 17.30 7.43
CA PHE A 264 30.21 16.05 7.32
C PHE A 264 31.01 16.00 6.00
N VAL A 265 30.38 16.33 4.86
CA VAL A 265 31.04 16.37 3.53
C VAL A 265 32.21 17.34 3.50
N ALA A 266 32.10 18.49 4.18
CA ALA A 266 33.19 19.47 4.25
C ALA A 266 34.42 18.96 5.02
N ASN A 267 34.28 17.91 5.83
CA ASN A 267 35.30 17.44 6.76
C ASN A 267 35.75 15.98 6.53
N ASP A 268 35.09 15.21 5.66
CA ASP A 268 35.34 13.77 5.50
C ASP A 268 36.36 13.39 4.42
N ASN A 269 36.91 14.39 3.72
CA ASN A 269 37.84 14.21 2.61
C ASN A 269 37.35 13.21 1.53
N SER A 270 36.04 13.21 1.26
CA SER A 270 35.41 12.36 0.23
C SER A 270 35.55 10.84 0.47
N LYS A 271 35.82 10.41 1.72
CA LYS A 271 35.96 8.98 2.04
C LYS A 271 34.60 8.26 2.13
N ILE A 272 33.56 8.94 2.62
CA ILE A 272 32.22 8.36 2.78
C ILE A 272 31.23 9.13 1.90
N SER A 273 31.28 10.45 1.94
CA SER A 273 30.40 11.36 1.21
C SER A 273 30.42 11.17 -0.29
N LYS A 274 31.57 10.81 -0.87
CA LYS A 274 31.68 10.52 -2.31
C LYS A 274 30.77 9.38 -2.73
N LYS A 275 30.62 8.34 -1.91
CA LYS A 275 29.75 7.18 -2.20
C LYS A 275 28.28 7.51 -2.06
N LEU A 276 27.93 8.39 -1.12
CA LEU A 276 26.59 8.97 -1.04
C LEU A 276 26.25 9.81 -2.29
N THR A 277 27.13 10.70 -2.71
CA THR A 277 26.93 11.51 -3.93
C THR A 277 26.84 10.62 -5.18
N GLU A 278 27.70 9.62 -5.29
CA GLU A 278 27.68 8.64 -6.37
C GLU A 278 26.35 7.86 -6.37
N ALA A 279 25.86 7.40 -5.22
CA ALA A 279 24.57 6.72 -5.10
C ALA A 279 23.39 7.61 -5.53
N LYS A 280 23.36 8.88 -5.12
CA LYS A 280 22.35 9.86 -5.57
C LYS A 280 22.42 10.10 -7.08
N SER A 281 23.62 10.17 -7.65
CA SER A 281 23.79 10.33 -9.10
C SER A 281 23.36 9.12 -9.93
N ARG A 282 23.34 7.92 -9.33
CA ARG A 282 22.86 6.70 -9.98
C ARG A 282 21.36 6.49 -9.84
N ILE A 283 20.71 7.24 -8.93
CA ILE A 283 19.28 7.12 -8.62
C ILE A 283 18.66 8.52 -8.60
N GLN A 284 18.44 9.12 -9.77
CA GLN A 284 18.12 10.54 -9.90
C GLN A 284 16.61 10.84 -9.98
N TYR A 285 15.79 10.18 -9.16
CA TYR A 285 14.34 10.38 -9.18
C TYR A 285 13.90 11.80 -8.76
N GLU A 286 14.78 12.57 -8.11
CA GLU A 286 14.52 13.95 -7.64
C GLU A 286 14.85 15.02 -8.68
N ASP A 287 15.68 14.70 -9.68
CA ASP A 287 16.17 15.67 -10.66
C ASP A 287 15.26 15.72 -11.89
N LYS A 288 14.50 16.81 -12.04
CA LYS A 288 13.56 17.05 -13.15
C LYS A 288 14.21 17.05 -14.53
N GLN A 289 15.53 17.25 -14.61
CA GLN A 289 16.28 17.26 -15.87
C GLN A 289 16.90 15.90 -16.20
N SER A 290 16.84 14.93 -15.28
CA SER A 290 17.36 13.59 -15.51
C SER A 290 16.37 12.74 -16.30
N ASP A 291 16.89 11.86 -17.16
CA ASP A 291 16.11 10.81 -17.82
C ASP A 291 15.56 9.80 -16.80
N ASP A 292 16.14 9.77 -15.60
CA ASP A 292 15.73 8.94 -14.46
C ASP A 292 14.65 9.61 -13.59
N TYR A 293 14.14 10.79 -13.99
CA TYR A 293 13.17 11.53 -13.20
C TYR A 293 11.86 10.75 -13.04
N VAL A 294 11.44 10.54 -11.80
CA VAL A 294 10.13 9.99 -11.49
C VAL A 294 9.25 11.13 -10.99
N PRO A 295 8.31 11.65 -11.79
CA PRO A 295 7.45 12.73 -11.35
C PRO A 295 6.58 12.26 -10.17
N PRO A 296 6.48 13.02 -9.07
CA PRO A 296 5.50 12.73 -8.03
C PRO A 296 4.10 12.85 -8.63
N GLU A 297 3.18 12.03 -8.12
CA GLU A 297 1.76 12.16 -8.41
C GLU A 297 1.30 13.57 -7.97
N ARG A 298 0.89 14.43 -8.91
CA ARG A 298 0.57 15.83 -8.59
C ARG A 298 -0.74 15.94 -7.80
N GLU A 299 -0.72 16.63 -6.65
CA GLU A 299 -1.90 16.97 -5.83
C GLU A 299 -2.79 18.08 -6.44
N ASP A 300 -2.28 18.85 -7.40
CA ASP A 300 -2.91 20.07 -7.96
C ASP A 300 -3.47 19.87 -9.38
N LYS A 301 -3.95 18.67 -9.67
CA LYS A 301 -4.84 18.41 -10.80
C LYS A 301 -6.16 17.93 -10.21
N LEU A 302 -7.27 18.59 -10.56
CA LEU A 302 -8.58 17.96 -10.45
C LEU A 302 -8.42 16.57 -11.09
N SER A 303 -8.48 15.54 -10.27
CA SER A 303 -8.46 14.16 -10.70
C SER A 303 -9.59 13.96 -11.72
N LEU A 304 -9.51 12.90 -12.55
CA LEU A 304 -10.64 12.52 -13.39
C LEU A 304 -11.92 12.44 -12.54
N GLN A 305 -11.79 11.99 -11.29
CA GLN A 305 -12.82 11.99 -10.25
C GLN A 305 -13.36 13.37 -9.90
N GLU A 306 -12.51 14.37 -9.64
CA GLU A 306 -12.98 15.71 -9.29
C GLU A 306 -13.51 16.49 -10.51
N TRP A 307 -12.99 16.25 -11.73
CA TRP A 307 -13.56 16.78 -12.96
C TRP A 307 -14.88 16.07 -13.34
N VAL A 308 -14.98 14.76 -13.12
CA VAL A 308 -16.24 14.00 -13.20
C VAL A 308 -17.20 14.47 -12.10
N SER A 309 -16.72 14.91 -10.93
CA SER A 309 -17.54 15.46 -9.85
C SER A 309 -18.05 16.87 -10.18
N GLU A 310 -17.25 17.71 -10.84
CA GLU A 310 -17.67 19.03 -11.35
C GLU A 310 -18.60 18.90 -12.58
N TRP A 311 -18.33 17.91 -13.46
CA TRP A 311 -19.22 17.52 -14.56
C TRP A 311 -20.49 16.84 -14.06
N TRP A 312 -20.42 16.11 -12.95
CA TRP A 312 -21.56 15.58 -12.20
C TRP A 312 -22.36 16.76 -11.66
N ASP A 313 -21.77 17.71 -10.94
CA ASP A 313 -22.49 18.87 -10.43
C ASP A 313 -23.14 19.73 -11.53
N THR A 314 -22.60 19.77 -12.75
CA THR A 314 -23.16 20.50 -13.92
C THR A 314 -24.05 19.67 -14.87
N THR A 315 -23.95 18.35 -14.86
CA THR A 315 -24.78 17.44 -15.69
C THR A 315 -25.96 16.87 -14.90
N TYR A 316 -25.75 16.59 -13.61
CA TYR A 316 -26.75 16.08 -12.65
C TYR A 316 -27.72 17.19 -12.20
N SER A 317 -27.27 18.45 -12.16
CA SER A 317 -28.13 19.61 -11.87
C SER A 317 -29.11 19.94 -13.01
N GLU A 318 -28.94 19.42 -14.23
CA GLU A 318 -29.77 19.76 -15.40
C GLU A 318 -30.16 18.58 -16.32
N TYR A 319 -29.91 17.30 -15.96
CA TYR A 319 -30.10 16.16 -16.88
C TYR A 319 -31.53 16.02 -17.45
N LEU A 320 -32.54 16.29 -16.63
CA LEU A 320 -33.96 16.27 -17.04
C LEU A 320 -34.28 17.40 -18.01
N GLU A 321 -33.67 18.57 -17.81
CA GLU A 321 -33.86 19.75 -18.65
C GLU A 321 -33.08 19.63 -19.98
N LYS A 322 -31.85 19.12 -19.95
CA LYS A 322 -31.01 18.87 -21.14
C LYS A 322 -31.64 17.82 -22.06
N TYR A 323 -32.21 16.73 -21.52
CA TYR A 323 -32.87 15.69 -22.33
C TYR A 323 -34.13 16.20 -23.05
N VAL A 324 -34.85 17.15 -22.43
CA VAL A 324 -36.03 17.80 -23.02
C VAL A 324 -35.65 18.93 -23.99
N LYS A 325 -34.46 19.54 -23.84
CA LYS A 325 -33.96 20.67 -24.64
C LYS A 325 -33.00 20.29 -25.78
N LEU A 326 -32.56 19.04 -25.91
CA LEU A 326 -31.73 18.57 -27.03
C LEU A 326 -32.37 19.01 -28.36
N ARG A 327 -31.77 20.01 -29.01
CA ARG A 327 -32.26 20.55 -30.29
C ARG A 327 -31.69 19.72 -31.44
N GLY A 328 -32.58 18.95 -32.05
CA GLY A 328 -32.44 18.21 -33.28
C GLY A 328 -33.74 17.44 -33.47
N ASP A 329 -34.27 17.35 -34.69
CA ASP A 329 -35.66 16.93 -35.00
C ASP A 329 -36.03 15.45 -34.68
N ARG A 330 -35.55 14.84 -33.58
CA ARG A 330 -35.44 13.37 -33.51
C ARG A 330 -35.96 12.64 -32.26
N LEU A 331 -36.54 13.30 -31.25
CA LEU A 331 -37.36 12.67 -30.19
C LEU A 331 -38.55 13.57 -29.83
N TYR A 332 -39.77 13.21 -30.27
CA TYR A 332 -40.98 13.95 -29.95
C TYR A 332 -41.45 13.57 -28.53
N PHE A 333 -41.28 14.48 -27.57
CA PHE A 333 -41.93 14.42 -26.26
C PHE A 333 -43.22 15.22 -26.28
N SER A 334 -44.32 14.63 -25.81
CA SER A 334 -45.57 15.34 -25.65
C SER A 334 -45.40 16.57 -24.75
N PRO A 335 -46.15 17.67 -24.99
CA PRO A 335 -46.17 18.82 -24.08
C PRO A 335 -46.51 18.44 -22.63
N HIS A 336 -47.28 17.36 -22.44
CA HIS A 336 -47.66 16.85 -21.13
C HIS A 336 -46.47 16.21 -20.41
N ALA A 337 -45.72 15.32 -21.06
CA ALA A 337 -44.51 14.73 -20.47
C ALA A 337 -43.44 15.79 -20.18
N LYS A 338 -43.24 16.78 -21.06
CA LYS A 338 -42.32 17.91 -20.80
C LYS A 338 -42.67 18.67 -19.53
N ASN A 339 -43.96 18.92 -19.30
CA ASN A 339 -44.43 19.59 -18.08
C ASN A 339 -44.20 18.73 -16.83
N ILE A 340 -44.41 17.41 -16.91
CA ILE A 340 -44.18 16.48 -15.80
C ILE A 340 -42.69 16.42 -15.46
N VAL A 341 -41.83 16.22 -16.46
CA VAL A 341 -40.37 16.15 -16.30
C VAL A 341 -39.81 17.44 -15.71
N ALA A 342 -40.29 18.61 -16.20
CA ALA A 342 -39.92 19.90 -15.64
C ALA A 342 -40.41 20.12 -14.20
N ALA A 343 -41.50 19.47 -13.79
CA ALA A 343 -41.98 19.51 -12.41
C ALA A 343 -41.12 18.63 -11.49
N ILE A 344 -40.72 17.43 -11.96
CA ILE A 344 -39.80 16.52 -11.26
C ILE A 344 -38.45 17.22 -11.00
N ASP A 345 -37.91 17.92 -12.00
CA ASP A 345 -36.62 18.62 -11.91
C ASP A 345 -36.62 19.75 -10.87
N LYS A 346 -37.79 20.35 -10.59
CA LYS A 346 -37.95 21.46 -9.63
C LYS A 346 -38.08 21.01 -8.18
N ILE A 347 -38.08 19.71 -7.88
CA ILE A 347 -38.20 19.19 -6.51
C ILE A 347 -36.90 19.40 -5.73
N LYS A 348 -37.02 19.77 -4.44
CA LYS A 348 -35.90 19.97 -3.51
C LYS A 348 -36.16 19.17 -2.22
N PRO A 349 -35.20 18.37 -1.73
CA PRO A 349 -33.93 18.01 -2.37
C PRO A 349 -34.15 17.26 -3.69
N LYS A 350 -33.23 17.44 -4.65
CA LYS A 350 -33.38 16.91 -6.00
C LYS A 350 -33.45 15.39 -5.97
N ILE A 351 -34.32 14.80 -6.80
CA ILE A 351 -34.42 13.35 -6.94
C ILE A 351 -33.19 12.88 -7.73
N SER A 352 -32.34 12.06 -7.11
CA SER A 352 -31.19 11.50 -7.83
C SER A 352 -31.66 10.48 -8.87
N PRO A 353 -31.03 10.43 -10.05
CA PRO A 353 -31.17 9.36 -11.03
C PRO A 353 -31.22 7.95 -10.46
N THR A 354 -30.43 7.65 -9.42
CA THR A 354 -30.37 6.34 -8.76
C THR A 354 -31.55 6.05 -7.84
N GLU A 355 -32.19 7.07 -7.27
CA GLU A 355 -33.43 6.96 -6.49
C GLU A 355 -34.68 6.84 -7.38
N GLY A 356 -34.60 7.38 -8.60
CA GLY A 356 -35.44 7.05 -9.76
C GLY A 356 -36.95 6.96 -9.50
N LEU A 357 -37.53 5.81 -9.85
CA LEU A 357 -38.98 5.57 -9.91
C LEU A 357 -39.64 5.57 -8.52
N GLU A 358 -38.97 5.03 -7.50
CA GLU A 358 -39.51 4.91 -6.15
C GLU A 358 -39.71 6.27 -5.49
N LYS A 359 -38.72 7.16 -5.61
CA LYS A 359 -38.78 8.50 -5.02
C LYS A 359 -39.78 9.41 -5.74
N ILE A 360 -39.96 9.23 -7.07
CA ILE A 360 -41.01 9.93 -7.83
C ILE A 360 -42.41 9.54 -7.32
N VAL A 361 -42.65 8.26 -7.02
CA VAL A 361 -43.93 7.82 -6.46
C VAL A 361 -44.11 8.34 -5.03
N LYS A 362 -43.07 8.32 -4.20
CA LYS A 362 -43.14 8.85 -2.82
C LYS A 362 -43.38 10.37 -2.76
N GLN A 363 -42.82 11.14 -3.69
CA GLN A 363 -42.94 12.60 -3.76
C GLN A 363 -44.03 13.08 -4.74
N ALA A 364 -44.98 12.20 -5.09
CA ALA A 364 -46.03 12.49 -6.06
C ALA A 364 -46.83 13.77 -5.76
N GLY A 365 -47.14 14.04 -4.49
CA GLY A 365 -47.85 15.27 -4.09
C GLY A 365 -47.08 16.54 -4.46
N ASP A 366 -45.83 16.62 -4.04
CA ASP A 366 -44.96 17.78 -4.27
C ASP A 366 -44.67 18.01 -5.78
N ILE A 367 -44.55 16.92 -6.56
CA ILE A 367 -44.37 16.99 -8.00
C ILE A 367 -45.64 17.52 -8.67
N LYS A 368 -46.80 17.01 -8.26
CA LYS A 368 -48.10 17.42 -8.82
C LYS A 368 -48.36 18.91 -8.67
N ASP A 369 -48.01 19.49 -7.53
CA ASP A 369 -48.19 20.92 -7.25
C ASP A 369 -47.37 21.81 -8.20
N LYS A 370 -46.25 21.29 -8.71
CA LYS A 370 -45.35 22.01 -9.65
C LYS A 370 -45.74 21.83 -11.11
N ILE A 371 -46.65 20.92 -11.45
CA ILE A 371 -47.17 20.75 -12.80
C ILE A 371 -48.19 21.86 -13.08
N LYS A 372 -47.97 22.64 -14.15
CA LYS A 372 -48.87 23.76 -14.52
C LYS A 372 -50.04 23.35 -15.42
N SER A 373 -49.88 22.30 -16.23
CA SER A 373 -50.93 21.84 -17.17
C SER A 373 -51.95 20.93 -16.47
N PRO A 374 -53.26 21.21 -16.55
CA PRO A 374 -54.31 20.34 -15.97
C PRO A 374 -54.28 18.92 -16.54
N THR A 375 -54.08 18.78 -17.86
CA THR A 375 -53.95 17.49 -18.54
C THR A 375 -52.71 16.73 -18.07
N ALA A 376 -51.57 17.42 -17.90
CA ALA A 376 -50.35 16.80 -17.38
C ALA A 376 -50.52 16.34 -15.91
N ARG A 377 -51.27 17.08 -15.08
CA ARG A 377 -51.62 16.65 -13.72
C ARG A 377 -52.45 15.37 -13.74
N LYS A 378 -53.47 15.29 -14.59
CA LYS A 378 -54.29 14.08 -14.78
C LYS A 378 -53.44 12.88 -15.19
N HIS A 379 -52.53 13.05 -16.15
CA HIS A 379 -51.65 11.98 -16.62
C HIS A 379 -50.68 11.54 -15.52
N PHE A 380 -50.14 12.49 -14.75
CA PHE A 380 -49.24 12.20 -13.63
C PHE A 380 -49.95 11.51 -12.45
N ASP A 381 -51.20 11.86 -12.15
CA ASP A 381 -52.03 11.18 -11.15
C ASP A 381 -52.26 9.71 -11.53
N TRP A 382 -52.56 9.45 -12.80
CA TRP A 382 -52.71 8.08 -13.28
C TRP A 382 -51.38 7.31 -13.21
N PHE A 383 -50.28 7.95 -13.63
CA PHE A 383 -48.94 7.36 -13.56
C PHE A 383 -48.56 6.97 -12.12
N THR A 384 -48.71 7.88 -11.16
CA THR A 384 -48.33 7.66 -9.75
C THR A 384 -49.20 6.59 -9.09
N LYS A 385 -50.52 6.59 -9.35
CA LYS A 385 -51.43 5.54 -8.88
C LYS A 385 -51.06 4.17 -9.44
N THR A 386 -50.80 4.10 -10.75
CA THR A 386 -50.46 2.84 -11.43
C THR A 386 -49.11 2.32 -10.96
N MET A 387 -48.10 3.19 -10.86
CA MET A 387 -46.78 2.81 -10.35
C MET A 387 -46.78 2.43 -8.87
N GLY A 388 -47.58 3.07 -8.03
CA GLY A 388 -47.76 2.67 -6.63
C GLY A 388 -48.44 1.30 -6.48
N ALA A 389 -49.39 0.98 -7.37
CA ALA A 389 -49.98 -0.36 -7.42
C ALA A 389 -48.97 -1.41 -7.91
N LEU A 390 -48.16 -1.07 -8.93
CA LEU A 390 -47.13 -1.96 -9.45
C LEU A 390 -45.97 -2.16 -8.48
N SER A 391 -45.57 -1.16 -7.70
CA SER A 391 -44.55 -1.33 -6.65
C SER A 391 -44.98 -2.33 -5.57
N SER A 392 -46.29 -2.39 -5.28
CA SER A 392 -46.86 -3.30 -4.29
C SER A 392 -47.06 -4.71 -4.84
N THR A 393 -47.46 -4.83 -6.12
CA THR A 393 -47.75 -6.13 -6.76
C THR A 393 -46.55 -6.76 -7.46
N MET A 394 -45.49 -5.98 -7.71
CA MET A 394 -44.26 -6.37 -8.41
C MET A 394 -42.99 -5.81 -7.76
N PRO A 395 -42.77 -5.97 -6.44
CA PRO A 395 -41.69 -5.27 -5.74
C PRO A 395 -40.30 -5.54 -6.34
N LYS A 396 -40.00 -6.80 -6.74
CA LYS A 396 -38.72 -7.16 -7.38
C LYS A 396 -38.54 -6.48 -8.74
N ALA A 397 -39.54 -6.53 -9.62
CA ALA A 397 -39.45 -5.90 -10.94
C ALA A 397 -39.46 -4.38 -10.86
N PHE A 398 -40.21 -3.80 -9.91
CA PHE A 398 -40.24 -2.36 -9.68
C PHE A 398 -38.89 -1.84 -9.17
N ALA A 399 -38.26 -2.53 -8.20
CA ALA A 399 -36.95 -2.16 -7.67
C ALA A 399 -35.83 -2.31 -8.71
N GLY A 400 -35.95 -3.27 -9.62
CA GLY A 400 -34.93 -3.58 -10.62
C GLY A 400 -35.18 -3.02 -12.02
N ALA A 401 -36.34 -2.41 -12.28
CA ALA A 401 -36.73 -1.90 -13.61
C ALA A 401 -35.69 -0.96 -14.24
N LEU A 402 -35.04 -0.11 -13.44
CA LEU A 402 -34.03 0.80 -13.97
C LEU A 402 -32.68 0.10 -14.26
N ARG A 403 -32.40 -1.03 -13.60
CA ARG A 403 -31.16 -1.82 -13.73
C ARG A 403 -31.22 -2.83 -14.86
N ASN A 404 -32.39 -3.43 -15.08
CA ASN A 404 -32.55 -4.55 -15.99
C ASN A 404 -33.67 -4.25 -17.01
N GLY A 405 -33.32 -4.24 -18.30
CA GLY A 405 -34.26 -4.01 -19.38
C GLY A 405 -35.45 -4.99 -19.39
N ARG A 406 -35.24 -6.25 -18.98
CA ARG A 406 -36.32 -7.26 -18.87
C ARG A 406 -37.30 -6.91 -17.75
N GLN A 407 -36.80 -6.41 -16.61
CA GLN A 407 -37.66 -5.96 -15.51
C GLN A 407 -38.39 -4.66 -15.86
N MET A 408 -37.76 -3.75 -16.62
CA MET A 408 -38.44 -2.57 -17.18
C MET A 408 -39.58 -2.98 -18.12
N ARG A 409 -39.30 -3.89 -19.04
CA ARG A 409 -40.28 -4.38 -20.00
C ARG A 409 -41.46 -5.04 -19.31
N ALA A 410 -41.22 -5.88 -18.29
CA ALA A 410 -42.27 -6.47 -17.48
C ALA A 410 -43.14 -5.42 -16.76
N LEU A 411 -42.53 -4.33 -16.26
CA LEU A 411 -43.26 -3.22 -15.63
C LEU A 411 -44.11 -2.44 -16.65
N ILE A 412 -43.56 -2.19 -17.85
CA ILE A 412 -44.24 -1.49 -18.94
C ILE A 412 -45.40 -2.31 -19.49
N GLU A 413 -45.21 -3.60 -19.71
CA GLU A 413 -46.25 -4.50 -20.22
C GLU A 413 -47.46 -4.50 -19.28
N GLU A 414 -47.24 -4.57 -17.98
CA GLU A 414 -48.31 -4.52 -16.96
C GLU A 414 -48.98 -3.15 -16.88
N MET A 415 -48.22 -2.07 -16.98
CA MET A 415 -48.77 -0.72 -17.08
C MET A 415 -49.64 -0.55 -18.32
N ILE A 416 -49.21 -1.09 -19.47
CA ILE A 416 -49.97 -1.09 -20.72
C ILE A 416 -51.23 -1.94 -20.56
N MET A 417 -51.15 -3.11 -19.90
CA MET A 417 -52.34 -3.93 -19.67
C MET A 417 -53.39 -3.21 -18.82
N ILE A 418 -52.95 -2.51 -17.76
CA ILE A 418 -53.83 -1.66 -16.93
C ILE A 418 -54.43 -0.53 -17.77
N ALA A 419 -53.62 0.12 -18.62
CA ALA A 419 -54.08 1.23 -19.45
C ALA A 419 -55.11 0.83 -20.50
N VAL A 420 -54.90 -0.31 -21.15
CA VAL A 420 -55.80 -0.86 -22.16
C VAL A 420 -57.14 -1.23 -21.53
N ARG A 421 -57.12 -1.91 -20.38
CA ARG A 421 -58.32 -2.26 -19.61
C ARG A 421 -59.11 -1.04 -19.14
N ASP A 422 -58.41 0.00 -18.69
CA ASP A 422 -59.04 1.17 -18.08
C ASP A 422 -59.34 2.30 -19.10
N GLY A 423 -59.02 2.10 -20.38
CA GLY A 423 -59.20 3.09 -21.46
C GLY A 423 -58.30 4.33 -21.32
N LYS A 424 -57.07 4.15 -20.83
CA LYS A 424 -56.10 5.21 -20.46
C LYS A 424 -54.87 5.26 -21.37
N VAL A 425 -55.08 5.12 -22.68
CA VAL A 425 -54.01 5.01 -23.69
C VAL A 425 -53.13 6.26 -23.72
N ASP A 426 -53.70 7.46 -23.63
CA ASP A 426 -52.95 8.72 -23.66
C ASP A 426 -52.14 8.96 -22.38
N GLU A 427 -52.71 8.58 -21.22
CA GLU A 427 -52.00 8.58 -19.95
C GLU A 427 -50.81 7.61 -19.98
N ALA A 428 -50.97 6.43 -20.59
CA ALA A 428 -49.90 5.44 -20.75
C ALA A 428 -48.77 5.92 -21.67
N LYS A 429 -49.08 6.57 -22.80
CA LYS A 429 -48.07 7.20 -23.66
C LYS A 429 -47.24 8.23 -22.91
N THR A 430 -47.91 9.09 -22.15
CA THR A 430 -47.24 10.11 -21.33
C THR A 430 -46.39 9.47 -20.23
N ALA A 431 -46.88 8.42 -19.58
CA ALA A 431 -46.14 7.66 -18.57
C ALA A 431 -44.88 7.00 -19.16
N MET A 432 -44.98 6.38 -20.34
CA MET A 432 -43.85 5.78 -21.05
C MET A 432 -42.79 6.80 -21.42
N GLU A 433 -43.20 7.98 -21.90
CA GLU A 433 -42.29 9.11 -22.16
C GLU A 433 -41.55 9.51 -20.88
N VAL A 434 -42.25 9.72 -19.75
CA VAL A 434 -41.63 10.07 -18.46
C VAL A 434 -40.68 8.98 -17.98
N MET A 435 -41.07 7.70 -18.06
CA MET A 435 -40.22 6.56 -17.69
C MET A 435 -38.96 6.47 -18.55
N SER A 436 -39.06 6.79 -19.84
CA SER A 436 -37.90 6.83 -20.74
C SER A 436 -36.88 7.88 -20.28
N VAL A 437 -37.33 9.04 -19.77
CA VAL A 437 -36.42 10.06 -19.22
C VAL A 437 -35.76 9.58 -17.92
N VAL A 438 -36.54 8.94 -17.03
CA VAL A 438 -36.04 8.41 -15.75
C VAL A 438 -35.00 7.30 -15.98
N LYS A 439 -35.27 6.36 -16.90
CA LYS A 439 -34.33 5.31 -17.30
C LYS A 439 -33.06 5.88 -17.92
N TYR A 440 -33.17 6.96 -18.70
CA TYR A 440 -32.02 7.65 -19.28
C TYR A 440 -31.13 8.23 -18.18
N GLY A 441 -31.70 8.99 -17.25
CA GLY A 441 -30.96 9.53 -16.11
C GLY A 441 -30.23 8.43 -15.33
N TYR A 442 -30.91 7.32 -15.03
CA TYR A 442 -30.32 6.18 -14.33
C TYR A 442 -29.13 5.55 -15.09
N THR A 443 -29.31 5.30 -16.39
CA THR A 443 -28.28 4.66 -17.23
C THR A 443 -27.05 5.56 -17.35
N THR A 444 -27.24 6.86 -17.59
CA THR A 444 -26.17 7.85 -17.64
C THR A 444 -25.45 7.95 -16.29
N SER A 445 -26.19 7.98 -15.18
CA SER A 445 -25.60 7.99 -13.84
C SER A 445 -24.80 6.72 -13.55
N LYS A 446 -25.23 5.54 -14.01
CA LYS A 446 -24.48 4.28 -13.84
C LYS A 446 -23.24 4.20 -14.71
N ILE A 447 -23.31 4.68 -15.95
CA ILE A 447 -22.14 4.80 -16.81
C ILE A 447 -21.13 5.74 -16.14
N MET A 448 -21.58 6.88 -15.59
CA MET A 448 -20.70 7.79 -14.87
C MET A 448 -20.16 7.22 -13.55
N ASP A 449 -20.97 6.54 -12.75
CA ASP A 449 -20.52 5.81 -11.55
C ASP A 449 -19.46 4.76 -11.91
N THR A 450 -19.63 4.09 -13.06
CA THR A 450 -18.70 3.05 -13.52
C THR A 450 -17.42 3.67 -14.02
N LEU A 451 -17.49 4.74 -14.83
CA LEU A 451 -16.33 5.52 -15.30
C LEU A 451 -15.56 6.14 -14.14
N ASN A 452 -16.25 6.58 -13.09
CA ASN A 452 -15.65 7.08 -11.86
C ASN A 452 -14.89 6.01 -11.06
N LYS A 453 -15.18 4.73 -11.36
CA LYS A 453 -14.60 3.53 -10.72
C LYS A 453 -13.71 2.72 -11.67
N THR A 454 -13.59 3.10 -12.94
CA THR A 454 -12.72 2.40 -13.91
C THR A 454 -11.48 3.24 -14.14
N ASP A 455 -10.31 2.66 -13.90
CA ASP A 455 -9.05 3.22 -14.34
C ASP A 455 -9.00 3.17 -15.87
N LEU A 456 -9.31 4.29 -16.53
CA LEU A 456 -9.24 4.43 -17.97
C LEU A 456 -7.78 4.51 -18.42
N THR A 457 -7.13 3.36 -18.54
CA THR A 457 -5.74 3.16 -18.98
C THR A 457 -5.51 3.41 -20.48
N ILE A 458 -6.55 3.73 -21.25
CA ILE A 458 -6.43 3.97 -22.71
C ILE A 458 -5.62 5.24 -23.06
N PHE A 459 -5.30 6.08 -22.08
CA PHE A 459 -4.43 7.24 -22.25
C PHE A 459 -2.95 6.96 -21.92
N SER A 460 -2.61 5.70 -21.58
CA SER A 460 -1.23 5.28 -21.30
C SER A 460 -0.58 4.50 -22.45
N ASP A 461 -1.14 4.56 -23.66
CA ASP A 461 -0.46 4.02 -24.85
C ASP A 461 0.62 5.01 -25.33
N GLY A 462 1.88 4.69 -25.04
CA GLY A 462 3.07 5.52 -25.35
C GLY A 462 3.32 5.80 -26.83
N LYS A 463 2.52 5.25 -27.75
CA LYS A 463 2.61 5.53 -29.20
C LYS A 463 1.75 6.71 -29.65
N LEU A 464 0.80 7.16 -28.83
CA LEU A 464 -0.15 8.21 -29.18
C LEU A 464 0.25 9.49 -28.44
N SER A 465 1.09 10.30 -29.07
CA SER A 465 1.53 11.60 -28.58
C SER A 465 0.39 12.63 -28.64
N TRP A 466 -0.60 12.52 -27.79
CA TRP A 466 -1.63 13.55 -27.65
C TRP A 466 -1.26 14.45 -26.49
N ASN A 467 -1.18 15.76 -26.75
CA ASN A 467 -1.30 16.73 -25.68
C ASN A 467 -2.63 16.46 -24.95
N LYS A 468 -2.65 16.45 -23.61
CA LYS A 468 -3.83 16.12 -22.79
C LYS A 468 -5.10 16.87 -23.21
N ASP A 469 -4.98 18.08 -23.76
CA ASP A 469 -6.11 18.85 -24.32
C ASP A 469 -6.70 18.24 -25.61
N GLU A 470 -5.88 17.63 -26.45
CA GLU A 470 -6.31 16.95 -27.68
C GLU A 470 -6.81 15.54 -27.38
N GLY A 471 -6.17 14.82 -26.44
CA GLY A 471 -6.67 13.55 -25.91
C GLY A 471 -8.02 13.73 -25.21
N MET A 472 -8.22 14.85 -24.53
CA MET A 472 -9.50 15.19 -23.93
C MET A 472 -10.57 15.59 -24.95
N LYS A 473 -10.22 16.32 -26.01
CA LYS A 473 -11.16 16.54 -27.12
C LYS A 473 -11.50 15.23 -27.83
N PHE A 474 -10.53 14.34 -27.98
CA PHE A 474 -10.71 13.01 -28.57
C PHE A 474 -11.63 12.15 -27.71
N VAL A 475 -11.45 12.07 -26.39
CA VAL A 475 -12.32 11.26 -25.52
C VAL A 475 -13.68 11.90 -25.28
N THR A 476 -13.81 13.23 -25.27
CA THR A 476 -15.13 13.87 -25.29
C THR A 476 -15.87 13.56 -26.59
N ALA A 477 -15.17 13.62 -27.73
CA ALA A 477 -15.72 13.27 -29.03
C ALA A 477 -15.94 11.76 -29.21
N ALA A 478 -15.10 10.90 -28.61
CA ALA A 478 -15.18 9.45 -28.69
C ALA A 478 -16.17 8.86 -27.68
N LEU A 479 -16.41 9.50 -26.52
CA LEU A 479 -17.55 9.20 -25.64
C LEU A 479 -18.85 9.62 -26.30
N ASP A 480 -18.92 10.83 -26.86
CA ASP A 480 -20.07 11.27 -27.64
C ASP A 480 -20.30 10.32 -28.84
N LYS A 481 -19.23 9.93 -29.55
CA LYS A 481 -19.28 9.01 -30.70
C LYS A 481 -19.49 7.54 -30.32
N SER A 482 -19.03 7.04 -29.17
CA SER A 482 -19.20 5.63 -28.73
C SER A 482 -20.56 5.40 -28.09
N ILE A 483 -21.08 6.36 -27.33
CA ILE A 483 -22.50 6.40 -26.95
C ILE A 483 -23.32 6.40 -28.24
N LYS A 484 -22.98 7.22 -29.23
CA LYS A 484 -23.62 7.24 -30.56
C LYS A 484 -23.41 5.96 -31.40
N THR A 485 -22.28 5.27 -31.30
CA THR A 485 -21.92 4.10 -32.14
C THR A 485 -22.43 2.79 -31.56
N ALA A 486 -22.48 2.65 -30.23
CA ALA A 486 -23.27 1.62 -29.55
C ALA A 486 -24.76 1.73 -29.93
N PHE A 487 -25.22 2.92 -30.31
CA PHE A 487 -26.53 3.21 -30.90
C PHE A 487 -26.57 3.22 -32.45
N MET A 488 -25.52 2.79 -33.18
CA MET A 488 -25.55 2.66 -34.65
C MET A 488 -25.46 1.21 -35.14
N GLY A 489 -25.10 0.25 -34.29
CA GLY A 489 -24.85 -1.15 -34.66
C GLY A 489 -26.07 -2.01 -35.05
N ILE A 490 -27.30 -1.50 -34.97
CA ILE A 490 -28.55 -2.25 -35.26
C ILE A 490 -29.41 -1.51 -36.32
N GLY A 491 -28.81 -0.58 -37.07
CA GLY A 491 -29.55 0.38 -37.89
C GLY A 491 -29.86 0.02 -39.34
N TYR A 492 -29.39 -1.11 -39.89
CA TYR A 492 -29.50 -1.35 -41.35
C TYR A 492 -30.74 -2.14 -41.82
N GLY A 493 -31.65 -2.57 -40.93
CA GLY A 493 -32.84 -3.36 -41.33
C GLY A 493 -34.20 -2.65 -41.34
N ILE A 494 -34.38 -1.55 -40.59
CA ILE A 494 -35.73 -1.05 -40.24
C ILE A 494 -36.19 0.15 -41.09
N THR A 495 -35.28 0.79 -41.81
CA THR A 495 -35.57 2.01 -42.60
C THR A 495 -36.42 1.76 -43.85
N MET A 496 -36.63 0.50 -44.29
CA MET A 496 -37.53 0.20 -45.41
C MET A 496 -39.01 0.11 -45.01
N VAL A 497 -39.36 -0.10 -43.73
CA VAL A 497 -40.76 -0.35 -43.31
C VAL A 497 -41.44 0.91 -42.75
N GLY A 498 -40.70 1.80 -42.07
CA GLY A 498 -41.26 2.98 -41.39
C GLY A 498 -41.82 4.09 -42.31
N ASN A 499 -41.40 4.14 -43.58
CA ASN A 499 -41.85 5.19 -44.51
C ASN A 499 -43.22 4.93 -45.15
N ALA A 500 -43.84 3.77 -44.93
CA ALA A 500 -45.20 3.49 -45.42
C ALA A 500 -46.32 4.00 -44.49
N ILE A 501 -46.03 4.24 -43.21
CA ILE A 501 -47.05 4.52 -42.18
C ILE A 501 -47.44 6.03 -42.13
N ASN A 502 -46.72 6.92 -42.82
CA ASN A 502 -46.94 8.38 -42.73
C ASN A 502 -47.74 9.02 -43.87
N LEU A 503 -48.48 8.27 -44.70
CA LEU A 503 -49.29 8.85 -45.78
C LEU A 503 -50.82 8.68 -45.62
N SER A 504 -51.32 8.19 -44.48
CA SER A 504 -52.77 8.08 -44.24
C SER A 504 -53.38 9.36 -43.62
N GLY A 505 -53.15 10.52 -44.25
CA GLY A 505 -53.56 11.82 -43.67
C GLY A 505 -54.05 12.91 -44.63
N SER A 506 -54.18 12.67 -45.93
CA SER A 506 -54.71 13.68 -46.87
C SER A 506 -55.98 13.19 -47.59
N LYS A 507 -57.00 14.05 -47.54
CA LYS A 507 -58.40 13.80 -47.90
C LYS A 507 -58.55 13.35 -49.35
N PHE A 508 -59.14 12.16 -49.57
CA PHE A 508 -59.59 11.71 -50.89
C PHE A 508 -61.10 11.91 -51.06
N LYS A 509 -61.50 12.80 -51.98
CA LYS A 509 -62.80 12.74 -52.64
C LYS A 509 -62.70 11.75 -53.82
N GLY A 510 -63.54 10.71 -53.81
CA GLY A 510 -64.09 10.12 -55.04
C GLY A 510 -63.67 8.70 -55.42
N LYS A 511 -64.72 7.87 -55.65
CA LYS A 511 -64.84 6.67 -56.50
C LYS A 511 -64.45 5.28 -55.94
N ARG A 512 -65.48 4.63 -55.37
CA ARG A 512 -66.04 3.25 -55.56
C ARG A 512 -65.17 2.00 -55.85
N GLY A 513 -63.86 2.06 -56.09
CA GLY A 513 -62.99 0.88 -56.24
C GLY A 513 -62.41 0.32 -54.93
N ARG A 514 -62.73 0.95 -53.80
CA ARG A 514 -62.13 0.70 -52.47
C ARG A 514 -62.75 -0.46 -51.68
N LEU A 515 -63.92 -0.97 -52.07
CA LEU A 515 -64.62 -2.02 -51.30
C LEU A 515 -64.04 -3.41 -51.55
N GLU A 516 -63.68 -3.73 -52.79
CA GLU A 516 -63.02 -5.01 -53.15
C GLU A 516 -61.58 -5.10 -52.61
N SER A 517 -60.86 -3.98 -52.63
CA SER A 517 -59.51 -3.87 -52.06
C SER A 517 -59.51 -3.79 -50.52
N ALA A 518 -60.59 -3.29 -49.89
CA ALA A 518 -60.77 -3.36 -48.44
C ALA A 518 -61.11 -4.78 -47.96
N GLN A 519 -61.81 -5.58 -48.77
CA GLN A 519 -62.13 -6.98 -48.45
C GLN A 519 -60.90 -7.90 -48.59
N GLN A 520 -60.07 -7.70 -49.63
CA GLN A 520 -58.76 -8.36 -49.75
C GLN A 520 -57.76 -7.89 -48.68
N ALA A 521 -57.80 -6.61 -48.29
CA ALA A 521 -57.01 -6.10 -47.16
C ALA A 521 -57.45 -6.72 -45.83
N TRP A 522 -58.74 -6.96 -45.62
CA TRP A 522 -59.28 -7.61 -44.42
C TRP A 522 -58.94 -9.12 -44.36
N GLU A 523 -58.96 -9.83 -45.49
CA GLU A 523 -58.49 -11.22 -45.58
C GLU A 523 -56.96 -11.35 -45.34
N GLN A 524 -56.15 -10.40 -45.83
CA GLN A 524 -54.72 -10.31 -45.48
C GLN A 524 -54.48 -9.90 -44.02
N GLN A 525 -55.33 -9.05 -43.45
CA GLN A 525 -55.29 -8.65 -42.03
C GLN A 525 -55.63 -9.83 -41.10
N THR A 526 -56.48 -10.76 -41.53
CA THR A 526 -56.83 -11.97 -40.75
C THR A 526 -55.68 -12.99 -40.75
N LEU A 527 -54.91 -13.08 -41.84
CA LEU A 527 -53.65 -13.84 -41.96
C LEU A 527 -52.49 -13.18 -41.20
N SER A 528 -52.36 -11.85 -41.23
CA SER A 528 -51.36 -11.12 -40.44
C SER A 528 -51.63 -11.22 -38.94
N THR A 529 -52.90 -11.32 -38.52
CA THR A 529 -53.25 -11.51 -37.10
C THR A 529 -52.83 -12.89 -36.59
N HIS A 530 -52.88 -13.94 -37.43
CA HIS A 530 -52.34 -15.26 -37.09
C HIS A 530 -50.80 -15.29 -37.08
N GLN A 531 -50.16 -14.55 -37.99
CA GLN A 531 -48.70 -14.37 -37.99
C GLN A 531 -48.22 -13.55 -36.79
N ASP A 532 -48.92 -12.49 -36.39
CA ASP A 532 -48.57 -11.69 -35.21
C ASP A 532 -48.70 -12.48 -33.90
N ILE A 533 -49.71 -13.36 -33.77
CA ILE A 533 -49.84 -14.25 -32.61
C ILE A 533 -48.69 -15.28 -32.59
N GLN A 534 -48.29 -15.81 -33.75
CA GLN A 534 -47.13 -16.70 -33.86
C GLN A 534 -45.80 -15.98 -33.64
N ASP A 535 -45.65 -14.73 -34.10
CA ASP A 535 -44.44 -13.93 -33.93
C ASP A 535 -44.30 -13.48 -32.47
N GLN A 536 -45.42 -13.22 -31.79
CA GLN A 536 -45.43 -12.94 -30.35
C GLN A 536 -45.16 -14.19 -29.51
N GLN A 537 -45.70 -15.36 -29.90
CA GLN A 537 -45.32 -16.65 -29.31
C GLN A 537 -43.83 -16.96 -29.53
N ARG A 538 -43.29 -16.71 -30.73
CA ARG A 538 -41.86 -16.85 -31.03
C ARG A 538 -40.99 -15.86 -30.25
N ALA A 539 -41.44 -14.61 -30.06
CA ALA A 539 -40.74 -13.63 -29.25
C ALA A 539 -40.74 -14.00 -27.76
N ASP A 540 -41.82 -14.61 -27.28
CA ASP A 540 -41.93 -15.10 -25.90
C ASP A 540 -41.09 -16.35 -25.66
N GLU A 541 -41.08 -17.29 -26.62
CA GLU A 541 -40.18 -18.43 -26.63
C GLU A 541 -38.72 -17.97 -26.70
N ALA A 542 -38.37 -17.05 -27.59
CA ALA A 542 -37.04 -16.45 -27.65
C ALA A 542 -36.66 -15.75 -26.33
N THR A 543 -37.62 -15.13 -25.63
CA THR A 543 -37.39 -14.49 -24.33
C THR A 543 -37.19 -15.54 -23.22
N ARG A 544 -37.95 -16.65 -23.24
CA ARG A 544 -37.75 -17.79 -22.34
C ARG A 544 -36.39 -18.46 -22.59
N ASP A 545 -36.04 -18.68 -23.84
CA ASP A 545 -34.76 -19.26 -24.24
C ASP A 545 -33.59 -18.35 -23.87
N ALA A 546 -33.72 -17.04 -24.06
CA ALA A 546 -32.71 -16.07 -23.63
C ALA A 546 -32.58 -15.99 -22.09
N ASN A 547 -33.68 -16.16 -21.35
CA ASN A 547 -33.65 -16.26 -19.89
C ASN A 547 -32.96 -17.55 -19.44
N GLN A 548 -33.21 -18.67 -20.13
CA GLN A 548 -32.58 -19.95 -19.86
C GLN A 548 -31.08 -19.94 -20.21
N GLN A 549 -30.69 -19.36 -21.35
CA GLN A 549 -29.28 -19.13 -21.71
C GLN A 549 -28.55 -18.27 -20.69
N THR A 550 -29.19 -17.22 -20.16
CA THR A 550 -28.57 -16.40 -19.10
C THR A 550 -28.29 -17.25 -17.86
N LEU A 551 -29.19 -18.16 -17.52
CA LEU A 551 -29.02 -19.09 -16.40
C LEU A 551 -27.89 -20.09 -16.68
N ASP A 552 -27.82 -20.62 -17.90
CA ASP A 552 -26.78 -21.56 -18.33
C ASP A 552 -25.38 -20.90 -18.38
N ASP A 553 -25.30 -19.64 -18.81
CA ASP A 553 -24.08 -18.83 -18.77
C ASP A 553 -23.64 -18.56 -17.32
N MET A 554 -24.59 -18.27 -16.41
CA MET A 554 -24.29 -18.12 -14.99
C MET A 554 -23.85 -19.45 -14.37
N ASN A 555 -24.49 -20.57 -14.75
CA ASN A 555 -24.09 -21.91 -14.32
C ASN A 555 -22.63 -22.18 -14.71
N THR A 556 -22.26 -21.81 -15.92
CA THR A 556 -20.90 -21.95 -16.47
C THR A 556 -19.91 -21.03 -15.76
N ARG A 557 -20.25 -19.75 -15.57
CA ARG A 557 -19.36 -18.74 -14.96
C ARG A 557 -19.11 -18.98 -13.46
N LEU A 558 -20.14 -19.38 -12.72
CA LEU A 558 -20.05 -19.60 -11.27
C LEU A 558 -19.60 -21.02 -10.92
N GLY A 559 -19.76 -21.98 -11.85
CA GLY A 559 -19.53 -23.41 -11.61
C GLY A 559 -20.57 -24.02 -10.65
N ILE A 560 -21.70 -23.34 -10.45
CA ILE A 560 -22.81 -23.74 -9.58
C ILE A 560 -24.04 -23.92 -10.46
N ASN A 561 -24.76 -25.02 -10.29
CA ASN A 561 -26.02 -25.30 -10.96
C ASN A 561 -26.96 -26.09 -10.04
N SER A 562 -28.17 -26.39 -10.52
CA SER A 562 -29.18 -27.11 -9.76
C SER A 562 -28.75 -28.51 -9.30
N THR A 563 -27.80 -29.15 -10.00
CA THR A 563 -27.31 -30.49 -9.66
C THR A 563 -26.19 -30.50 -8.63
N ASN A 564 -25.42 -29.42 -8.48
CA ASN A 564 -24.24 -29.37 -7.60
C ASN A 564 -24.32 -28.33 -6.47
N ILE A 565 -25.40 -27.54 -6.40
CA ILE A 565 -25.57 -26.51 -5.35
C ILE A 565 -25.49 -27.09 -3.94
N ASP A 566 -26.07 -28.27 -3.69
CA ASP A 566 -26.04 -28.88 -2.37
C ASP A 566 -24.63 -29.31 -1.97
N THR A 567 -23.81 -29.74 -2.93
CA THR A 567 -22.37 -29.99 -2.71
C THR A 567 -21.63 -28.70 -2.34
N HIS A 568 -21.92 -27.59 -3.03
CA HIS A 568 -21.31 -26.29 -2.69
C HIS A 568 -21.75 -25.79 -1.31
N ARG A 569 -23.02 -26.00 -0.91
CA ARG A 569 -23.51 -25.69 0.45
C ARG A 569 -22.81 -26.52 1.52
N GLN A 570 -22.65 -27.83 1.30
CA GLN A 570 -21.93 -28.71 2.21
C GLN A 570 -20.45 -28.30 2.34
N ASN A 571 -19.81 -27.94 1.22
CA ASN A 571 -18.43 -27.46 1.22
C ASN A 571 -18.27 -26.13 1.96
N LEU A 572 -19.23 -25.20 1.83
CA LEU A 572 -19.24 -23.95 2.58
C LEU A 572 -19.33 -24.23 4.09
N ALA A 573 -20.29 -25.04 4.53
CA ALA A 573 -20.46 -25.41 5.94
C ALA A 573 -19.22 -26.10 6.52
N LEU A 574 -18.59 -27.01 5.77
CA LEU A 574 -17.33 -27.65 6.17
C LEU A 574 -16.20 -26.62 6.29
N ASN A 575 -16.16 -25.64 5.39
CA ASN A 575 -15.14 -24.60 5.41
C ASN A 575 -15.30 -23.61 6.56
N GLU A 576 -16.54 -23.30 6.94
CA GLU A 576 -16.89 -22.52 8.13
C GLU A 576 -16.52 -23.26 9.42
N GLN A 577 -16.83 -24.56 9.53
CA GLN A 577 -16.45 -25.35 10.71
C GLN A 577 -14.92 -25.38 10.89
N ARG A 578 -14.17 -25.58 9.81
CA ARG A 578 -12.70 -25.55 9.83
C ARG A 578 -12.15 -24.15 10.12
N LEU A 579 -12.89 -23.09 9.82
CA LEU A 579 -12.49 -21.72 10.18
C LEU A 579 -12.62 -21.52 11.69
N GLN A 580 -13.76 -21.90 12.26
CA GLN A 580 -14.00 -21.86 13.71
C GLN A 580 -12.93 -22.64 14.48
N GLN A 581 -12.59 -23.85 14.05
CA GLN A 581 -11.52 -24.64 14.67
C GLN A 581 -10.17 -23.90 14.71
N LYS A 582 -9.84 -23.15 13.66
CA LYS A 582 -8.59 -22.36 13.61
C LYS A 582 -8.65 -21.10 14.45
N GLU A 583 -9.82 -20.47 14.55
CA GLU A 583 -10.03 -19.32 15.42
C GLU A 583 -9.92 -19.72 16.89
N GLU A 584 -10.48 -20.87 17.28
CA GLU A 584 -10.32 -21.47 18.61
C GLU A 584 -8.85 -21.79 18.90
N GLU A 585 -8.13 -22.43 17.95
CA GLU A 585 -6.70 -22.71 18.10
C GLU A 585 -5.87 -21.43 18.30
N LEU A 586 -6.17 -20.38 17.53
CA LEU A 586 -5.53 -19.07 17.65
C LEU A 586 -5.81 -18.43 19.02
N GLN A 587 -7.05 -18.51 19.50
CA GLN A 587 -7.44 -17.99 20.80
C GLN A 587 -6.72 -18.71 21.94
N ASN A 588 -6.62 -20.04 21.87
CA ASN A 588 -5.88 -20.84 22.84
C ASN A 588 -4.39 -20.44 22.88
N LYS A 589 -3.74 -20.26 21.73
CA LYS A 589 -2.33 -19.81 21.68
C LYS A 589 -2.12 -18.41 22.23
N ARG A 590 -3.07 -17.50 22.02
CA ARG A 590 -3.05 -16.16 22.63
C ARG A 590 -3.22 -16.22 24.14
N GLN A 591 -4.05 -17.14 24.64
CA GLN A 591 -4.21 -17.38 26.07
C GLN A 591 -2.93 -17.95 26.68
N ASP A 592 -2.26 -18.90 26.02
CA ASP A 592 -0.96 -19.45 26.45
C ASP A 592 0.07 -18.33 26.59
N LEU A 593 0.16 -17.42 25.60
CA LEU A 593 1.06 -16.27 25.63
C LEU A 593 0.72 -15.32 26.80
N ALA A 594 -0.57 -15.07 27.05
CA ALA A 594 -1.03 -14.23 28.14
C ALA A 594 -0.77 -14.83 29.53
N ASN A 595 -0.65 -16.15 29.63
CA ASN A 595 -0.36 -16.86 30.88
C ASN A 595 1.14 -16.94 31.21
N LEU A 596 2.05 -16.66 30.26
CA LEU A 596 3.51 -16.69 30.50
C LEU A 596 3.99 -15.80 31.67
N PRO A 597 3.47 -14.57 31.89
CA PRO A 597 3.86 -13.75 33.03
C PRO A 597 3.57 -14.41 34.38
N ASN A 598 2.46 -15.15 34.49
CA ASN A 598 2.12 -15.86 35.73
C ASN A 598 3.11 -17.00 35.98
N LEU A 599 3.38 -17.82 34.97
CA LEU A 599 4.39 -18.88 35.04
C LEU A 599 5.78 -18.34 35.39
N LEU A 600 6.16 -17.18 34.83
CA LEU A 600 7.42 -16.52 35.13
C LEU A 600 7.49 -16.06 36.59
N ASN A 601 6.39 -15.52 37.12
CA ASN A 601 6.32 -15.08 38.51
C ASN A 601 6.41 -16.27 39.47
N ASP A 602 5.72 -17.37 39.19
CA ASP A 602 5.78 -18.60 39.99
C ASP A 602 7.20 -19.18 40.02
N ALA A 603 7.86 -19.25 38.85
CA ALA A 603 9.25 -19.72 38.75
C ALA A 603 10.24 -18.80 39.50
N ARG A 604 10.06 -17.48 39.41
CA ARG A 604 10.88 -16.51 40.16
C ARG A 604 10.66 -16.61 41.66
N GLN A 605 9.43 -16.82 42.11
CA GLN A 605 9.15 -17.03 43.52
C GLN A 605 9.85 -18.29 44.03
N LYS A 606 9.76 -19.39 43.28
CA LYS A 606 10.48 -20.63 43.59
C LYS A 606 12.00 -20.43 43.65
N GLN A 607 12.57 -19.62 42.76
CA GLN A 607 13.99 -19.27 42.79
C GLN A 607 14.38 -18.52 44.07
N ILE A 608 13.55 -17.55 44.50
CA ILE A 608 13.75 -16.80 45.74
C ILE A 608 13.71 -17.75 46.94
N ASP A 609 12.70 -18.61 47.01
CA ASP A 609 12.52 -19.56 48.12
C ASP A 609 13.69 -20.53 48.23
N LEU A 610 14.16 -21.08 47.10
CA LEU A 610 15.34 -21.95 47.06
C LEU A 610 16.61 -21.23 47.50
N THR A 611 16.79 -19.97 47.07
CA THR A 611 17.95 -19.15 47.47
C THR A 611 17.96 -18.91 48.98
N GLN A 612 16.79 -18.67 49.59
CA GLN A 612 16.66 -18.53 51.03
C GLN A 612 16.99 -19.84 51.76
N GLN A 613 16.49 -20.99 51.28
CA GLN A 613 16.81 -22.29 51.86
C GLN A 613 18.32 -22.61 51.79
N ILE A 614 18.97 -22.31 50.66
CA ILE A 614 20.41 -22.48 50.49
C ILE A 614 21.20 -21.59 51.48
N ASN A 615 20.78 -20.33 51.67
CA ASN A 615 21.43 -19.42 52.61
C ASN A 615 21.29 -19.92 54.06
N GLN A 616 20.12 -20.43 54.44
CA GLN A 616 19.90 -21.03 55.76
C GLN A 616 20.80 -22.27 55.95
N LEU A 617 20.85 -23.15 54.94
CA LEU A 617 21.66 -24.36 55.00
C LEU A 617 23.16 -24.04 55.08
N ASN A 618 23.64 -23.02 54.37
CA ASN A 618 25.01 -22.53 54.49
C ASN A 618 25.34 -22.05 55.91
N ALA A 619 24.39 -21.37 56.58
CA ALA A 619 24.56 -20.97 57.97
C ALA A 619 24.64 -22.19 58.91
N ASP A 620 23.82 -23.21 58.67
CA ASP A 620 23.83 -24.46 59.45
C ASP A 620 25.13 -25.25 59.25
N ILE A 621 25.64 -25.33 58.01
CA ILE A 621 26.94 -25.91 57.69
C ILE A 621 28.06 -25.16 58.43
N LEU A 622 28.06 -23.83 58.41
CA LEU A 622 29.06 -23.00 59.09
C LEU A 622 29.02 -23.21 60.61
N ASN A 623 27.83 -23.20 61.21
CA ASN A 623 27.64 -23.43 62.65
C ASN A 623 28.11 -24.83 63.06
N THR A 624 27.80 -25.84 62.24
CA THR A 624 28.24 -27.22 62.46
C THR A 624 29.76 -27.34 62.33
N GLY A 625 30.36 -26.71 61.32
CA GLY A 625 31.81 -26.64 61.15
C GLY A 625 32.52 -26.00 62.34
N ASN A 626 31.97 -24.91 62.88
CA ASN A 626 32.48 -24.28 64.10
C ASN A 626 32.38 -25.21 65.32
N ARG A 627 31.28 -25.97 65.46
CA ARG A 627 31.10 -26.96 66.53
C ARG A 627 32.11 -28.10 66.41
N VAL A 628 32.33 -28.61 65.20
CA VAL A 628 33.36 -29.63 64.91
C VAL A 628 34.75 -29.14 65.29
N ALA A 629 35.12 -27.91 64.89
CA ALA A 629 36.40 -27.31 65.24
C ALA A 629 36.58 -27.14 66.75
N PHE A 630 35.54 -26.69 67.45
CA PHE A 630 35.51 -26.58 68.91
C PHE A 630 35.73 -27.94 69.59
N LEU A 631 34.93 -28.95 69.23
CA LEU A 631 35.02 -30.30 69.82
C LEU A 631 36.41 -30.91 69.58
N SER A 632 36.95 -30.77 68.37
CA SER A 632 38.28 -31.29 68.02
C SER A 632 39.40 -30.64 68.85
N SER A 633 39.32 -29.32 69.08
CA SER A 633 40.23 -28.59 69.96
C SER A 633 40.15 -29.06 71.42
N GLU A 634 38.95 -29.22 71.96
CA GLU A 634 38.76 -29.63 73.36
C GLU A 634 39.16 -31.09 73.62
N ILE A 635 38.88 -32.01 72.69
CA ILE A 635 39.35 -33.41 72.77
C ILE A 635 40.88 -33.48 72.86
N GLY A 636 41.60 -32.61 72.16
CA GLY A 636 43.06 -32.53 72.19
C GLY A 636 43.63 -31.97 73.50
N ARG A 637 42.82 -31.25 74.28
CA ARG A 637 43.21 -30.65 75.58
C ARG A 637 42.86 -31.52 76.79
N LEU A 638 41.84 -32.37 76.68
CA LEU A 638 41.36 -33.20 77.78
C LEU A 638 42.25 -34.45 78.00
N PRO A 639 42.55 -34.83 79.25
CA PRO A 639 43.23 -36.08 79.57
C PRO A 639 42.43 -37.31 79.11
N ASN A 640 43.13 -38.41 78.78
CA ASN A 640 42.49 -39.65 78.32
C ASN A 640 41.52 -40.29 79.35
N THR A 641 41.62 -39.90 80.63
CA THR A 641 40.77 -40.38 81.73
C THR A 641 39.54 -39.51 81.98
N ASP A 642 39.40 -38.36 81.29
CA ASP A 642 38.27 -37.46 81.50
C ASP A 642 37.01 -38.00 80.82
N PRO A 643 35.90 -38.22 81.55
CA PRO A 643 34.66 -38.74 80.98
C PRO A 643 34.05 -37.84 79.90
N LEU A 644 34.32 -36.52 79.91
CA LEU A 644 33.85 -35.60 78.86
C LEU A 644 34.52 -35.85 77.51
N ARG A 645 35.74 -36.40 77.50
CA ARG A 645 36.49 -36.68 76.28
C ARG A 645 35.76 -37.69 75.39
N ASN A 646 35.24 -38.77 75.97
CA ASN A 646 34.50 -39.78 75.23
C ASN A 646 33.14 -39.26 74.71
N THR A 647 32.47 -38.39 75.47
CA THR A 647 31.24 -37.71 75.03
C THR A 647 31.51 -36.82 73.81
N TYR A 648 32.56 -35.99 73.86
CA TYR A 648 32.94 -35.14 72.73
C TYR A 648 33.40 -35.94 71.51
N ILE A 649 34.13 -37.05 71.68
CA ILE A 649 34.49 -37.95 70.58
C ILE A 649 33.24 -38.53 69.91
N THR A 650 32.24 -38.92 70.69
CA THR A 650 30.98 -39.48 70.17
C THR A 650 30.19 -38.42 69.40
N GLU A 651 30.05 -37.21 69.95
CA GLU A 651 29.39 -36.08 69.27
C GLU A 651 30.13 -35.69 67.98
N LEU A 652 31.46 -35.57 68.02
CA LEU A 652 32.30 -35.26 66.86
C LEU A 652 32.14 -36.32 65.76
N THR A 653 32.12 -37.60 66.13
CA THR A 653 31.93 -38.71 65.19
C THR A 653 30.56 -38.64 64.51
N TYR A 654 29.51 -38.34 65.27
CA TYR A 654 28.16 -38.15 64.71
C TYR A 654 28.10 -36.95 63.77
N LEU A 655 28.65 -35.80 64.17
CA LEU A 655 28.65 -34.58 63.35
C LEU A 655 29.42 -34.78 62.04
N ASN A 656 30.60 -35.40 62.07
CA ASN A 656 31.43 -35.61 60.87
C ASN A 656 30.90 -36.70 59.95
N ASN A 657 30.40 -37.82 60.49
CA ASN A 657 30.08 -38.99 59.67
C ASN A 657 28.60 -39.05 59.27
N VAL A 658 27.71 -38.34 59.97
CA VAL A 658 26.26 -38.41 59.71
C VAL A 658 25.71 -37.03 59.34
N TYR A 659 25.91 -36.03 60.21
CA TYR A 659 25.21 -34.75 60.06
C TYR A 659 25.80 -33.88 58.93
N MET A 660 27.13 -33.69 58.88
CA MET A 660 27.79 -32.92 57.82
C MET A 660 27.58 -33.49 56.41
N PRO A 661 27.72 -34.81 56.17
CA PRO A 661 27.38 -35.40 54.87
C PRO A 661 25.92 -35.17 54.48
N HIS A 662 24.99 -35.24 55.43
CA HIS A 662 23.57 -34.97 55.17
C HIS A 662 23.33 -33.52 54.73
N LEU A 663 23.91 -32.54 55.42
CA LEU A 663 23.81 -31.12 55.06
C LEU A 663 24.42 -30.85 53.67
N ASN A 664 25.58 -31.45 53.37
CA ASN A 664 26.22 -31.31 52.06
C ASN A 664 25.39 -31.93 50.92
N GLN A 665 24.70 -33.04 51.19
CA GLN A 665 23.79 -33.64 50.22
C GLN A 665 22.58 -32.73 49.96
N GLN A 666 21.93 -32.24 51.03
CA GLN A 666 20.82 -31.28 50.90
C GLN A 666 21.23 -30.03 50.12
N TYR A 667 22.45 -29.54 50.33
CA TYR A 667 22.99 -28.40 49.61
C TYR A 667 23.13 -28.68 48.11
N THR A 668 23.62 -29.87 47.76
CA THR A 668 23.77 -30.32 46.38
C THR A 668 22.41 -30.45 45.68
N ASP A 669 21.43 -31.02 46.38
CA ASP A 669 20.07 -31.21 45.87
C ASP A 669 19.39 -29.86 45.60
N LEU A 670 19.45 -28.93 46.56
CA LEU A 670 18.89 -27.58 46.42
C LEU A 670 19.56 -26.76 45.31
N ASN A 671 20.89 -26.84 45.17
CA ASN A 671 21.60 -26.18 44.06
C ASN A 671 21.23 -26.76 42.69
N THR A 672 21.01 -28.07 42.63
CA THR A 672 20.53 -28.73 41.40
C THR A 672 19.13 -28.24 41.03
N GLU A 673 18.23 -28.15 42.02
CA GLU A 673 16.88 -27.62 41.80
C GLU A 673 16.90 -26.13 41.41
N LEU A 674 17.75 -25.32 42.03
CA LEU A 674 17.94 -23.91 41.67
C LEU A 674 18.39 -23.75 40.22
N THR A 675 19.33 -24.58 39.78
CA THR A 675 19.82 -24.60 38.39
C THR A 675 18.69 -24.95 37.42
N ASN A 676 17.85 -25.93 37.76
CA ASN A 676 16.69 -26.30 36.95
C ASN A 676 15.67 -25.16 36.84
N VAL A 677 15.37 -24.47 37.93
CA VAL A 677 14.47 -23.31 37.94
C VAL A 677 15.06 -22.14 37.13
N GLN A 678 16.37 -21.90 37.20
CA GLN A 678 17.03 -20.88 36.36
C GLN A 678 16.89 -21.20 34.87
N ASN A 679 17.05 -22.47 34.49
CA ASN A 679 16.83 -22.93 33.12
C ASN A 679 15.36 -22.77 32.68
N GLU A 680 14.41 -23.07 33.57
CA GLU A 680 12.98 -22.87 33.33
C GLU A 680 12.64 -21.38 33.11
N ILE A 681 13.15 -20.49 33.95
CA ILE A 681 13.01 -19.03 33.79
C ILE A 681 13.56 -18.58 32.43
N ASN A 682 14.76 -19.03 32.06
CA ASN A 682 15.36 -18.70 30.76
C ASN A 682 14.51 -19.18 29.58
N ASN A 683 13.91 -20.38 29.70
CA ASN A 683 13.01 -20.93 28.69
C ASN A 683 11.71 -20.11 28.55
N ILE A 684 11.10 -19.72 29.68
CA ILE A 684 9.88 -18.89 29.72
C ILE A 684 10.16 -17.47 29.20
N GLN A 685 11.32 -16.89 29.46
CA GLN A 685 11.64 -15.52 29.03
C GLN A 685 12.06 -15.44 27.56
N ASN A 686 12.85 -16.39 27.07
CA ASN A 686 13.56 -16.22 25.80
C ASN A 686 13.06 -17.15 24.68
N VAL A 687 12.53 -18.32 25.01
CA VAL A 687 12.22 -19.36 24.01
C VAL A 687 10.70 -19.43 23.75
N LEU A 688 9.91 -19.58 24.80
CA LEU A 688 8.45 -19.74 24.69
C LEU A 688 7.74 -18.53 24.03
N PRO A 689 8.06 -17.26 24.35
CA PRO A 689 7.39 -16.12 23.72
C PRO A 689 7.68 -16.05 22.22
N VAL A 690 8.89 -16.41 21.79
CA VAL A 690 9.28 -16.40 20.38
C VAL A 690 8.55 -17.50 19.61
N ALA A 691 8.47 -18.71 20.16
CA ALA A 691 7.75 -19.83 19.57
C ALA A 691 6.24 -19.53 19.46
N LEU A 692 5.60 -19.08 20.55
CA LEU A 692 4.17 -18.75 20.56
C LEU A 692 3.83 -17.61 19.60
N ASN A 693 4.62 -16.54 19.56
CA ASN A 693 4.39 -15.43 18.62
C ASN A 693 4.57 -15.84 17.15
N ARG A 694 5.42 -16.84 16.86
CA ARG A 694 5.57 -17.40 15.52
C ARG A 694 4.32 -18.19 15.12
N ASP A 695 3.83 -19.04 16.01
CA ASP A 695 2.64 -19.86 15.78
C ASP A 695 1.38 -19.00 15.64
N ILE A 696 1.21 -17.98 16.49
CA ILE A 696 0.11 -17.00 16.39
C ILE A 696 0.11 -16.34 15.01
N ARG A 697 1.26 -15.82 14.55
CA ARG A 697 1.37 -15.18 13.22
C ARG A 697 1.09 -16.14 12.06
N ARG A 698 1.39 -17.43 12.22
CA ARG A 698 1.07 -18.46 11.23
C ARG A 698 -0.43 -18.75 11.21
N LEU A 699 -1.06 -18.85 12.38
CA LEU A 699 -2.49 -19.10 12.52
C LEU A 699 -3.33 -17.91 12.05
N GLU A 700 -2.95 -16.67 12.38
CA GLU A 700 -3.62 -15.45 11.90
C GLU A 700 -3.70 -15.39 10.37
N ARG A 701 -2.58 -15.65 9.69
CA ARG A 701 -2.56 -15.73 8.22
C ARG A 701 -3.44 -16.86 7.69
N SER A 702 -3.44 -18.01 8.36
CA SER A 702 -4.29 -19.14 7.99
C SER A 702 -5.78 -18.84 8.16
N VAL A 703 -6.17 -18.14 9.22
CA VAL A 703 -7.56 -17.69 9.48
C VAL A 703 -7.99 -16.69 8.42
N GLN A 704 -7.18 -15.66 8.15
CA GLN A 704 -7.49 -14.64 7.13
C GLN A 704 -7.69 -15.25 5.73
N ASN A 705 -6.80 -16.16 5.32
CA ASN A 705 -6.91 -16.83 4.03
C ASN A 705 -8.18 -17.69 3.94
N ARG A 706 -8.52 -18.40 5.03
CA ARG A 706 -9.72 -19.24 5.07
C ARG A 706 -11.00 -18.41 5.10
N GLN A 707 -11.05 -17.30 5.85
CA GLN A 707 -12.16 -16.35 5.83
C GLN A 707 -12.42 -15.81 4.42
N ARG A 708 -11.36 -15.42 3.70
CA ARG A 708 -11.50 -14.98 2.29
C ARG A 708 -12.10 -16.06 1.40
N HIS A 709 -11.73 -17.32 1.62
CA HIS A 709 -12.27 -18.44 0.87
C HIS A 709 -13.77 -18.67 1.14
N VAL A 710 -14.17 -18.65 2.42
CA VAL A 710 -15.59 -18.74 2.85
C VAL A 710 -16.41 -17.61 2.23
N ASN A 711 -15.97 -16.36 2.36
CA ASN A 711 -16.70 -15.20 1.84
C ASN A 711 -16.90 -15.26 0.31
N ARG A 712 -15.90 -15.77 -0.43
CA ARG A 712 -16.00 -15.94 -1.90
C ARG A 712 -17.00 -17.04 -2.27
N GLN A 713 -17.03 -18.15 -1.52
CA GLN A 713 -17.96 -19.24 -1.77
C GLN A 713 -19.40 -18.83 -1.45
N ASP A 714 -19.62 -18.18 -0.31
CA ASP A 714 -20.93 -17.66 0.09
C ASP A 714 -21.50 -16.65 -0.92
N LEU A 715 -20.69 -15.68 -1.35
CA LEU A 715 -21.10 -14.69 -2.36
C LEU A 715 -21.54 -15.34 -3.67
N ARG A 716 -20.80 -16.35 -4.16
CA ARG A 716 -21.15 -17.08 -5.40
C ARG A 716 -22.48 -17.81 -5.25
N LEU A 717 -22.72 -18.43 -4.09
CA LEU A 717 -23.92 -19.22 -3.82
C LEU A 717 -25.17 -18.33 -3.73
N ASN A 718 -25.05 -17.18 -3.06
CA ASN A 718 -26.13 -16.19 -2.96
C ASN A 718 -26.45 -15.56 -4.33
N THR A 719 -25.41 -15.21 -5.11
CA THR A 719 -25.57 -14.66 -6.46
C THR A 719 -26.33 -15.62 -7.38
N TRP A 720 -26.00 -16.92 -7.33
CA TRP A 720 -26.69 -17.93 -8.13
C TRP A 720 -28.15 -18.10 -7.70
N THR A 721 -28.42 -18.14 -6.39
CA THR A 721 -29.76 -18.32 -5.84
C THR A 721 -30.70 -17.18 -6.25
N ASP A 722 -30.23 -15.93 -6.14
CA ASP A 722 -31.00 -14.73 -6.53
C ASP A 722 -31.33 -14.71 -8.04
N ALA A 723 -30.36 -15.13 -8.85
CA ALA A 723 -30.52 -15.25 -10.29
C ALA A 723 -31.59 -16.28 -10.68
N GLN A 724 -31.53 -17.48 -10.08
CA GLN A 724 -32.51 -18.54 -10.30
C GLN A 724 -33.94 -18.09 -9.95
N ASP A 725 -34.11 -17.46 -8.80
CA ASP A 725 -35.40 -16.93 -8.35
C ASP A 725 -35.96 -15.88 -9.31
N THR A 726 -35.08 -15.03 -9.87
CA THR A 726 -35.47 -13.98 -10.81
C THR A 726 -35.95 -14.57 -12.14
N VAL A 727 -35.26 -15.57 -12.67
CA VAL A 727 -35.64 -16.26 -13.92
C VAL A 727 -36.96 -17.01 -13.76
N ASN A 728 -37.15 -17.71 -12.64
CA ASN A 728 -38.39 -18.41 -12.32
C ASN A 728 -39.58 -17.43 -12.26
N PHE A 729 -39.40 -16.29 -11.61
CA PHE A 729 -40.41 -15.24 -11.52
C PHE A 729 -40.80 -14.68 -12.90
N LEU A 730 -39.81 -14.37 -13.75
CA LEU A 730 -40.07 -13.83 -15.10
C LEU A 730 -40.80 -14.84 -16.00
N SER A 731 -40.46 -16.13 -15.88
CA SER A 731 -41.09 -17.19 -16.69
C SER A 731 -42.57 -17.43 -16.32
N GLN A 732 -42.90 -17.38 -15.03
CA GLN A 732 -44.29 -17.45 -14.55
C GLN A 732 -45.13 -16.27 -15.05
N ARG A 733 -44.53 -15.08 -15.14
CA ARG A 733 -45.18 -13.85 -15.62
C ARG A 733 -45.57 -13.89 -17.10
N ILE A 734 -44.66 -14.34 -17.96
CA ILE A 734 -44.93 -14.51 -19.40
C ILE A 734 -46.15 -15.41 -19.60
N THR A 735 -46.24 -16.49 -18.83
CA THR A 735 -47.36 -17.43 -18.86
C THR A 735 -48.68 -16.74 -18.49
N LYS A 736 -48.72 -16.04 -17.35
CA LYS A 736 -49.92 -15.35 -16.88
C LYS A 736 -50.38 -14.20 -17.81
N ARG A 737 -49.44 -13.48 -18.42
CA ARG A 737 -49.73 -12.42 -19.40
C ARG A 737 -50.41 -12.99 -20.65
N ASN A 738 -49.89 -14.10 -21.16
CA ASN A 738 -50.43 -14.73 -22.37
C ASN A 738 -51.85 -15.25 -22.17
N GLU A 739 -52.17 -15.73 -20.96
CA GLU A 739 -53.54 -16.09 -20.57
C GLU A 739 -54.49 -14.89 -20.61
N VAL A 740 -54.06 -13.71 -20.14
CA VAL A 740 -54.89 -12.48 -20.14
C VAL A 740 -55.08 -11.95 -21.56
N LEU A 741 -54.03 -11.89 -22.37
CA LEU A 741 -54.12 -11.41 -23.76
C LEU A 741 -55.04 -12.29 -24.62
N ALA A 742 -55.08 -13.59 -24.37
CA ALA A 742 -55.99 -14.51 -25.05
C ALA A 742 -57.47 -14.17 -24.80
N SER A 743 -57.81 -13.54 -23.67
CA SER A 743 -59.18 -13.19 -23.27
C SER A 743 -59.70 -11.86 -23.85
N TRP A 744 -58.85 -11.08 -24.53
CA TRP A 744 -59.21 -9.74 -25.03
C TRP A 744 -59.83 -9.75 -26.42
N ASN A 745 -60.69 -8.76 -26.69
CA ASN A 745 -61.19 -8.48 -28.04
C ASN A 745 -60.14 -7.74 -28.88
N ASP A 746 -60.40 -7.60 -30.19
CA ASP A 746 -59.42 -7.07 -31.15
C ASP A 746 -59.04 -5.61 -30.88
N ASP A 747 -59.98 -4.76 -30.45
CA ASP A 747 -59.69 -3.35 -30.09
C ASP A 747 -58.73 -3.22 -28.89
N HIS A 748 -58.85 -4.09 -27.89
CA HIS A 748 -57.91 -4.11 -26.75
C HIS A 748 -56.53 -4.66 -27.18
N LYS A 749 -56.50 -5.67 -28.06
CA LYS A 749 -55.25 -6.21 -28.61
C LYS A 749 -54.52 -5.18 -29.47
N ASP A 750 -55.23 -4.41 -30.29
CA ASP A 750 -54.67 -3.36 -31.14
C ASP A 750 -54.08 -2.22 -30.30
N LYS A 751 -54.79 -1.76 -29.27
CA LYS A 751 -54.28 -0.75 -28.32
C LYS A 751 -53.05 -1.23 -27.55
N TYR A 752 -53.02 -2.50 -27.18
CA TYR A 752 -51.85 -3.11 -26.54
C TYR A 752 -50.65 -3.14 -27.49
N LYS A 753 -50.83 -3.59 -28.74
CA LYS A 753 -49.79 -3.59 -29.79
C LYS A 753 -49.30 -2.17 -30.07
N GLU A 754 -50.20 -1.19 -30.16
CA GLU A 754 -49.87 0.22 -30.38
C GLU A 754 -48.96 0.74 -29.24
N LEU A 755 -49.33 0.48 -28.00
CA LEU A 755 -48.57 0.96 -26.84
C LEU A 755 -47.23 0.22 -26.68
N MET A 756 -47.16 -1.08 -26.98
CA MET A 756 -45.91 -1.83 -27.01
C MET A 756 -44.98 -1.33 -28.12
N ALA A 757 -45.49 -1.12 -29.33
CA ALA A 757 -44.72 -0.53 -30.43
C ALA A 757 -44.27 0.91 -30.10
N TYR A 758 -45.07 1.66 -29.36
CA TYR A 758 -44.71 2.99 -28.88
C TYR A 758 -43.60 2.95 -27.82
N TRP A 759 -43.64 1.99 -26.87
CA TRP A 759 -42.53 1.75 -25.95
C TRP A 759 -41.27 1.32 -26.69
N ASP A 760 -41.39 0.36 -27.60
CA ASP A 760 -40.27 -0.12 -28.42
C ASP A 760 -39.70 1.02 -29.24
N LYS A 761 -40.52 1.95 -29.77
CA LYS A 761 -40.04 3.18 -30.42
C LYS A 761 -39.30 4.12 -29.46
N LEU A 762 -39.74 4.27 -28.21
CA LEU A 762 -39.02 5.06 -27.20
C LEU A 762 -37.71 4.37 -26.75
N GLU A 763 -37.66 3.03 -26.81
CA GLU A 763 -36.49 2.22 -26.47
C GLU A 763 -35.51 2.07 -27.65
N THR A 764 -35.99 2.04 -28.91
CA THR A 764 -35.20 1.88 -30.15
C THR A 764 -34.94 3.19 -30.89
N GLY A 765 -35.75 4.24 -30.67
CA GLY A 765 -35.43 5.62 -31.04
C GLY A 765 -34.22 6.17 -30.28
N ARG A 766 -33.83 5.49 -29.18
CA ARG A 766 -32.50 5.61 -28.57
C ARG A 766 -31.39 5.00 -29.43
N ASN A 767 -31.69 4.03 -30.31
CA ASN A 767 -30.72 3.17 -31.01
C ASN A 767 -30.62 3.34 -32.54
N THR A 768 -31.29 4.30 -33.21
CA THR A 768 -31.38 4.22 -34.71
C THR A 768 -31.39 5.50 -35.56
N HIS A 769 -31.30 6.74 -35.04
CA HIS A 769 -31.55 7.93 -35.89
C HIS A 769 -30.43 9.00 -35.89
N MET A 770 -29.24 8.61 -36.38
CA MET A 770 -28.18 9.53 -36.79
C MET A 770 -27.94 9.50 -38.32
N GLY A 771 -28.75 10.25 -39.07
CA GLY A 771 -28.36 10.69 -40.42
C GLY A 771 -27.15 11.63 -40.41
N GLU A 772 -26.45 11.71 -41.54
CA GLU A 772 -25.15 12.34 -41.79
C GLU A 772 -24.85 13.63 -40.98
N MET A 773 -23.69 13.65 -40.34
CA MET A 773 -23.21 14.73 -39.47
C MET A 773 -22.73 15.94 -40.29
N TYR A 774 -23.51 17.02 -40.32
CA TYR A 774 -22.94 18.36 -40.52
C TYR A 774 -22.39 18.87 -39.19
N SER A 775 -21.08 19.15 -39.19
CA SER A 775 -20.24 19.52 -38.06
C SER A 775 -20.72 20.77 -37.31
N TRP A 776 -20.87 20.65 -35.99
CA TRP A 776 -20.85 21.80 -35.07
C TRP A 776 -19.40 22.12 -34.68
N MET A 777 -18.64 22.72 -35.60
CA MET A 777 -17.50 23.62 -35.33
C MET A 777 -17.12 24.32 -36.64
N PRO A 778 -16.89 25.66 -36.66
CA PRO A 778 -16.44 26.38 -37.84
C PRO A 778 -14.92 26.24 -37.99
N GLY A 779 -14.44 25.52 -39.02
CA GLY A 779 -13.01 25.54 -39.35
C GLY A 779 -12.51 24.36 -40.19
N LYS A 780 -11.95 24.69 -41.35
CA LYS A 780 -11.41 23.79 -42.38
C LYS A 780 -10.31 22.84 -41.87
N LYS A 781 -10.39 21.55 -42.23
CA LYS A 781 -9.32 20.78 -42.92
C LYS A 781 -9.80 19.34 -43.19
N LYS A 782 -10.22 19.10 -44.43
CA LYS A 782 -10.63 17.81 -45.01
C LYS A 782 -9.42 16.93 -45.39
N ASP A 783 -8.21 17.44 -45.24
CA ASP A 783 -7.00 16.82 -45.79
C ASP A 783 -6.24 15.92 -44.80
N ALA A 784 -6.65 15.86 -43.53
CA ALA A 784 -6.03 14.99 -42.52
C ALA A 784 -6.61 13.55 -42.48
N GLN A 785 -7.70 13.28 -43.21
CA GLN A 785 -8.42 12.00 -43.17
C GLN A 785 -7.86 10.93 -44.12
N ASN A 786 -6.95 11.26 -45.03
CA ASN A 786 -6.50 10.33 -46.07
C ASN A 786 -5.34 9.40 -45.67
N ASN A 787 -4.75 9.55 -44.48
CA ASN A 787 -3.60 8.76 -44.04
C ASN A 787 -3.90 7.77 -42.89
N PHE A 788 -5.17 7.47 -42.60
CA PHE A 788 -5.52 6.54 -41.54
C PHE A 788 -6.47 5.45 -42.05
N ASP A 789 -5.90 4.32 -42.47
CA ASP A 789 -6.66 3.09 -42.70
C ASP A 789 -6.91 2.34 -41.37
N GLY A 790 -7.57 3.03 -40.44
CA GLY A 790 -7.98 2.48 -39.14
C GLY A 790 -9.15 1.49 -39.23
N SER A 791 -9.62 1.21 -40.45
CA SER A 791 -10.74 0.31 -40.69
C SER A 791 -10.33 -1.16 -40.50
N ALA A 792 -9.07 -1.51 -40.82
CA ALA A 792 -8.56 -2.87 -40.72
C ALA A 792 -8.30 -3.31 -39.27
N ILE A 793 -7.74 -2.45 -38.42
CA ILE A 793 -7.35 -2.81 -37.04
C ILE A 793 -8.56 -2.88 -36.11
N MET A 794 -9.56 -2.01 -36.32
CA MET A 794 -10.80 -2.06 -35.53
C MET A 794 -11.69 -3.24 -35.97
N ALA A 795 -11.68 -3.60 -37.26
CA ALA A 795 -12.35 -4.82 -37.75
C ALA A 795 -11.67 -6.08 -37.19
N ASP A 796 -10.34 -6.10 -37.08
CA ASP A 796 -9.61 -7.21 -36.47
C ASP A 796 -9.90 -7.33 -34.97
N TYR A 797 -9.93 -6.22 -34.24
CA TYR A 797 -10.28 -6.18 -32.80
C TYR A 797 -11.73 -6.59 -32.52
N LEU A 798 -12.67 -6.21 -33.41
CA LEU A 798 -14.08 -6.62 -33.30
C LEU A 798 -14.27 -8.10 -33.67
N SER A 799 -13.51 -8.63 -34.63
CA SER A 799 -13.54 -10.06 -34.98
C SER A 799 -12.99 -10.97 -33.87
N HIS A 800 -12.12 -10.45 -33.00
CA HIS A 800 -11.62 -11.17 -31.81
C HIS A 800 -12.62 -11.18 -30.64
N TYR A 801 -13.65 -10.34 -30.67
CA TYR A 801 -14.74 -10.32 -29.68
C TYR A 801 -16.06 -10.90 -30.20
N ASP A 802 -16.12 -11.29 -31.48
CA ASP A 802 -17.25 -12.00 -32.08
C ASP A 802 -17.04 -13.53 -31.97
N TYR A 803 -17.05 -14.08 -30.75
CA TYR A 803 -17.34 -15.50 -30.53
C TYR A 803 -18.02 -15.74 -29.17
N ARG A 804 -19.34 -15.90 -29.26
CA ARG A 804 -20.30 -16.52 -28.32
C ARG A 804 -20.74 -15.72 -27.10
#